data_AF-A0A419KLK5-F1
#
_entry.id   AF-A0A419KLK5-F1
#
_cell.length_a   1.000
_cell.length_b   1.000
_cell.length_c   1.000
_cell.angle_alpha   90.00
_cell.angle_beta   90.00
_cell.angle_gamma   90.00
#
_symmetry.space_group_name_H-M   'P 1'
#
loop_
_entity.id
_entity.type
_entity.pdbx_description
1 polymer ?
#
loop_
_entity_poly.entity_id
_entity_poly.type
_entity_poly.pdbx_seq_one_letter_code
_entity_poly.pdbx_strand_id
1 'polypeptide(L)'
;MASKREKLVLWFEELSKEDIPLVGGKNANLGEMTQAGIPVPPGFAITAYAYKKFLTETGIAEKIYKTIEETVTDPNNPKQYEEASKKIRKIIESTPMPKEIEESIRKAYAELSKKTRVANVFVAVRSSATAEDLPDASFAGQQETYLNVRGEDELLEKTMKCWSSLFTPRAIFYRTQKGFRHEDVLISVGVQKMVNAKAAGVAFTINPVTGDRSQIVIEGNWGLGESVVSGAVTPDDYIVDKETLKVIDRRIAKKTVEYIRDPETGKTIHAEVPPERQEQPCLTDEEIRKLAELCKRIEEHYGRPQDIEWAIDRDLPFPENIFIVQSRPETVWSVKAPPSEEEAVKAPSTERVVVVRGLPASPGIYGGTAKVVLTTEEADKLIKKGDILVTKMTNPDWVPYMRVAGAIVTDDGGMTCFAGDVKLLTDRGFLRFKDVYEIIQQGIPLKVLSFNLETMKTEWKNVAAAMKRRARLIRVAISQTGRAQKNTLDLTPDHKLLSLNGRKLLYEEVNTILSDQKMVCVADKIPSLTEELDPDADEAYVLGAIVSDGNINLTGNHGQVYFIQKPVPEKMPFINYVKRSFRKVYGYDLREYPKKPSMSFLRGRPVRGTATAYYCARKEVAERLDRLKRGIQEWTLTVDEDSLLNFLAGIADGDGSLTQNSSRLQIFLSEEKLQAVVIALLRLGILPQITTNRNIYNVQITEGIERILSKTKRLKPTRVKRRYGSKFFSARQLLHDIVDDVNYKGRIKPYVEKNLLIGADKVQKFILPLVKGQVKDELQKILSSDFRMQRIIKIADLGEDYVYNIEVEDNHNYVVFTENYTPLIVKNCHAAIVSRELGIPCIVGTGNATQELKTGNDYTVDAKTGVVYEGIMEEAVKPAAPEVVGVAAPAVSELVSVTGTKIYMNLGVPEKIDDYKDLPFDGIGLMRVEFIMASYIGEHPNYLIETGQEQKFVDKMAEGIAHVARAIFPRPVVVRLSDFKTNEYRQLKGGEKYEPHEDNPMMGWRGVSRYISKQYRDAFRLECKAIKKVRDEWNLNNVWVMLPFVRCTWEVEECLKILKEEGLERSRDFKIWLMAEVPSIIFMADEFSKLCDGFSIGSNDLTQLVLGTDRDSQILPAIDSRYFDERDPAVKRAIAHLIKVAHENGVTVSICGQAPSVYPEFTEFLVRCGIDSISVNPDVVVRTRKLVASIEQKILLERLAEARDWMRSSGSKPLSKPKEEFTPRW
;
A
#
# COMPACT_ATOMS: atom_id res chain seq x y z
N MET A 1 2.82 53.35 5.55
CA MET A 1 2.92 52.34 4.47
C MET A 1 2.35 51.04 5.00
N ALA A 2 1.49 50.35 4.26
CA ALA A 2 0.96 49.05 4.69
C ALA A 2 2.10 48.05 4.90
N SER A 3 2.02 47.25 5.96
CA SER A 3 2.96 46.16 6.22
C SER A 3 2.97 45.19 5.03
N LYS A 4 4.12 44.59 4.67
CA LYS A 4 4.22 43.55 3.63
C LYS A 4 3.19 42.42 3.82
N ARG A 5 2.76 42.19 5.06
CA ARG A 5 1.75 41.20 5.47
C ARG A 5 0.30 41.53 5.07
N GLU A 6 0.01 42.78 4.71
CA GLU A 6 -1.34 43.27 4.37
C GLU A 6 -1.49 43.59 2.87
N LYS A 7 -0.45 43.36 2.07
CA LYS A 7 -0.52 43.53 0.61
C LYS A 7 -1.34 42.39 -0.03
N LEU A 8 -2.19 42.74 -1.00
CA LEU A 8 -3.02 41.78 -1.75
C LEU A 8 -2.24 41.06 -2.85
N VAL A 9 -1.26 41.76 -3.43
CA VAL A 9 -0.38 41.26 -4.50
C VAL A 9 1.06 41.59 -4.15
N LEU A 10 1.96 40.64 -4.40
CA LEU A 10 3.41 40.78 -4.27
C LEU A 10 4.08 40.26 -5.55
N TRP A 11 5.02 41.02 -6.11
CA TRP A 11 5.80 40.57 -7.28
C TRP A 11 6.80 39.49 -6.88
N PHE A 12 7.15 38.57 -7.77
CA PHE A 12 8.19 37.56 -7.47
C PHE A 12 9.53 38.21 -7.07
N GLU A 13 9.85 39.37 -7.65
CA GLU A 13 11.02 40.19 -7.28
C GLU A 13 11.01 40.64 -5.80
N GLU A 14 9.84 40.74 -5.17
CA GLU A 14 9.65 41.16 -3.77
C GLU A 14 9.62 39.99 -2.77
N LEU A 15 9.73 38.74 -3.24
CA LEU A 15 9.53 37.52 -2.44
C LEU A 15 10.83 36.78 -2.17
N SER A 16 10.92 36.16 -1.00
CA SER A 16 11.98 35.23 -0.60
C SER A 16 11.39 34.02 0.14
N LYS A 17 12.24 33.04 0.49
CA LYS A 17 11.82 31.84 1.25
C LYS A 17 11.16 32.16 2.61
N GLU A 18 11.44 33.31 3.22
CA GLU A 18 10.84 33.74 4.49
C GLU A 18 9.35 34.12 4.34
N ASP A 19 8.87 34.32 3.10
CA ASP A 19 7.49 34.72 2.82
C ASP A 19 6.54 33.51 2.62
N ILE A 20 6.95 32.27 2.88
CA ILE A 20 6.10 31.07 2.80
C ILE A 20 4.73 31.26 3.49
N PRO A 21 4.62 31.86 4.70
CA PRO A 21 3.33 32.10 5.34
C PRO A 21 2.41 33.10 4.60
N LEU A 22 2.97 33.93 3.71
CA LEU A 22 2.26 34.96 2.96
C LEU A 22 1.86 34.52 1.56
N VAL A 23 2.68 33.71 0.89
CA VAL A 23 2.51 33.35 -0.53
C VAL A 23 2.58 31.85 -0.82
N GLY A 24 2.75 31.01 0.20
CA GLY A 24 2.93 29.58 0.02
C GLY A 24 4.32 29.19 -0.51
N GLY A 25 4.59 27.89 -0.44
CA GLY A 25 5.89 27.29 -0.78
C GLY A 25 6.42 27.63 -2.17
N LYS A 26 5.62 27.31 -3.19
CA LYS A 26 5.98 27.50 -4.60
C LYS A 26 6.27 28.94 -4.96
N ASN A 27 5.41 29.88 -4.55
CA ASN A 27 5.62 31.29 -4.89
C ASN A 27 6.81 31.89 -4.13
N ALA A 28 7.02 31.49 -2.88
CA ALA A 28 8.21 31.89 -2.13
C ALA A 28 9.49 31.38 -2.81
N ASN A 29 9.46 30.13 -3.32
CA ASN A 29 10.58 29.56 -4.04
C ASN A 29 10.84 30.20 -5.42
N LEU A 30 9.79 30.57 -6.15
CA LEU A 30 9.92 31.36 -7.38
C LEU A 30 10.53 32.74 -7.10
N GLY A 31 10.18 33.36 -5.98
CA GLY A 31 10.78 34.60 -5.52
C GLY A 31 12.26 34.45 -5.20
N GLU A 32 12.60 33.44 -4.39
CA GLU A 32 13.98 33.09 -4.03
C GLU A 32 14.88 32.92 -5.26
N MET A 33 14.43 32.15 -6.27
CA MET A 33 15.17 31.99 -7.52
C MET A 33 15.30 33.29 -8.31
N THR A 34 14.25 34.10 -8.35
CA THR A 34 14.26 35.41 -9.04
C THR A 34 15.28 36.35 -8.41
N GLN A 35 15.37 36.39 -7.07
CA GLN A 35 16.36 37.19 -6.36
C GLN A 35 17.79 36.68 -6.54
N ALA A 36 17.97 35.37 -6.70
CA ALA A 36 19.26 34.74 -7.03
C ALA A 36 19.72 34.97 -8.49
N GLY A 37 18.94 35.71 -9.30
CA GLY A 37 19.26 35.99 -10.70
C GLY A 37 19.16 34.75 -11.60
N ILE A 38 18.32 33.78 -11.23
CA ILE A 38 17.93 32.65 -12.08
C ILE A 38 16.81 33.14 -13.02
N PRO A 39 16.83 32.79 -14.32
CA PRO A 39 15.83 33.26 -15.28
C PRO A 39 14.48 32.58 -15.04
N VAL A 40 13.69 33.14 -14.12
CA VAL A 40 12.31 32.73 -13.85
C VAL A 40 11.37 33.62 -14.68
N PRO A 41 10.32 33.07 -15.32
CA PRO A 41 9.36 33.89 -16.04
C PRO A 41 8.70 34.90 -15.09
N PRO A 42 8.58 36.18 -15.49
CA PRO A 42 8.08 37.24 -14.62
C PRO A 42 6.63 36.98 -14.20
N GLY A 43 6.31 37.35 -12.97
CA GLY A 43 5.00 37.10 -12.39
C GLY A 43 4.81 37.74 -11.02
N PHE A 44 3.64 37.51 -10.45
CA PHE A 44 3.24 37.99 -9.14
C PHE A 44 2.42 36.94 -8.39
N ALA A 45 2.42 37.00 -7.07
CA ALA A 45 1.61 36.18 -6.18
C ALA A 45 0.43 36.99 -5.61
N ILE A 46 -0.76 36.42 -5.69
CA ILE A 46 -1.95 36.84 -4.95
C ILE A 46 -1.84 36.21 -3.56
N THR A 47 -1.76 37.05 -2.53
CA THR A 47 -1.32 36.60 -1.20
C THR A 47 -2.37 35.76 -0.46
N ALA A 48 -1.92 34.96 0.51
CA ALA A 48 -2.79 34.28 1.47
C ALA A 48 -3.67 35.27 2.26
N TYR A 49 -3.19 36.50 2.45
CA TYR A 49 -4.00 37.59 3.02
C TYR A 49 -5.16 37.99 2.11
N ALA A 50 -4.98 38.08 0.79
CA ALA A 50 -6.08 38.34 -0.14
C ALA A 50 -7.16 37.25 -0.07
N TYR A 51 -6.76 35.97 0.02
CA TYR A 51 -7.70 34.87 0.23
C TYR A 51 -8.44 34.98 1.57
N LYS A 52 -7.72 35.26 2.67
CA LYS A 52 -8.32 35.47 3.98
C LYS A 52 -9.31 36.64 3.98
N LYS A 53 -8.94 37.76 3.36
CA LYS A 53 -9.77 38.97 3.22
C LYS A 53 -11.04 38.67 2.42
N PHE A 54 -10.92 37.92 1.32
CA PHE A 54 -12.06 37.42 0.54
C PHE A 54 -13.04 36.62 1.40
N LEU A 55 -12.55 35.65 2.20
CA LEU A 55 -13.39 34.84 3.08
C LEU A 55 -14.10 35.68 4.15
N THR A 56 -13.41 36.67 4.73
CA THR A 56 -13.96 37.51 5.80
C THR A 56 -14.97 38.54 5.30
N GLU A 57 -14.69 39.24 4.20
CA GLU A 57 -15.58 40.31 3.71
C GLU A 57 -16.87 39.77 3.08
N THR A 58 -16.80 38.57 2.49
CA THR A 58 -17.97 37.93 1.87
C THR A 58 -18.80 37.12 2.88
N GLY A 59 -18.27 36.87 4.09
CA GLY A 59 -18.94 36.10 5.14
C GLY A 59 -19.17 34.63 4.80
N ILE A 60 -18.46 34.08 3.81
CA ILE A 60 -18.66 32.69 3.37
C ILE A 60 -17.89 31.66 4.22
N ALA A 61 -16.92 32.10 5.03
CA ALA A 61 -16.10 31.22 5.86
C ALA A 61 -16.93 30.27 6.73
N GLU A 62 -17.89 30.81 7.49
CA GLU A 62 -18.79 30.02 8.34
C GLU A 62 -19.63 29.03 7.54
N LYS A 63 -20.11 29.43 6.35
CA LYS A 63 -20.88 28.54 5.46
C LYS A 63 -20.03 27.38 4.97
N ILE A 64 -18.75 27.62 4.66
CA ILE A 64 -17.83 26.59 4.19
C ILE A 64 -17.61 25.54 5.30
N TYR A 65 -17.25 25.98 6.51
CA TYR A 65 -16.95 25.06 7.61
C TYR A 65 -18.19 24.29 8.07
N LYS A 66 -19.34 24.98 8.19
CA LYS A 66 -20.61 24.33 8.49
C LYS A 66 -21.02 23.30 7.42
N THR A 67 -20.75 23.58 6.14
CA THR A 67 -21.00 22.60 5.06
C THR A 67 -20.16 21.34 5.22
N ILE A 68 -18.92 21.46 5.70
CA ILE A 68 -18.06 20.29 5.99
C ILE A 68 -18.65 19.50 7.16
N GLU A 69 -18.97 20.16 8.27
CA GLU A 69 -19.54 19.53 9.47
C GLU A 69 -20.88 18.83 9.20
N GLU A 70 -21.78 19.45 8.43
CA GLU A 70 -23.10 18.91 8.13
C GLU A 70 -23.07 17.79 7.07
N THR A 71 -22.09 17.83 6.15
CA THR A 71 -22.04 16.88 5.03
C THR A 71 -21.13 15.69 5.33
N VAL A 72 -20.04 15.87 6.09
CA VAL A 72 -19.07 14.84 6.46
C VAL A 72 -19.38 14.31 7.86
N THR A 73 -20.40 13.45 7.95
CA THR A 73 -20.82 12.82 9.21
C THR A 73 -20.09 11.50 9.49
N ASP A 74 -19.55 10.87 8.44
CA ASP A 74 -18.74 9.64 8.50
C ASP A 74 -17.36 9.91 7.88
N PRO A 75 -16.29 9.93 8.70
CA PRO A 75 -14.94 10.21 8.23
C PRO A 75 -14.40 9.23 7.18
N ASN A 76 -15.00 8.05 7.04
CA ASN A 76 -14.56 6.99 6.14
C ASN A 76 -15.39 6.89 4.85
N ASN A 77 -16.33 7.80 4.60
CA ASN A 77 -17.19 7.77 3.42
C ASN A 77 -16.73 8.78 2.33
N PRO A 78 -16.07 8.33 1.24
CA PRO A 78 -15.53 9.23 0.22
C PRO A 78 -16.59 10.09 -0.49
N LYS A 79 -17.85 9.61 -0.58
CA LYS A 79 -18.94 10.34 -1.26
C LYS A 79 -19.35 11.60 -0.50
N GLN A 80 -19.23 11.60 0.83
CA GLN A 80 -19.53 12.79 1.64
C GLN A 80 -18.51 13.89 1.40
N TYR A 81 -17.23 13.54 1.27
CA TYR A 81 -16.18 14.50 0.92
C TYR A 81 -16.34 15.04 -0.51
N GLU A 82 -16.78 14.22 -1.47
CA GLU A 82 -17.14 14.69 -2.81
C GLU A 82 -18.31 15.68 -2.79
N GLU A 83 -19.35 15.39 -2.00
CA GLU A 83 -20.52 16.25 -1.88
C GLU A 83 -20.18 17.58 -1.19
N ALA A 84 -19.44 17.53 -0.09
CA ALA A 84 -18.95 18.71 0.63
C ALA A 84 -18.07 19.57 -0.30
N SER A 85 -17.12 18.94 -1.01
CA SER A 85 -16.24 19.61 -1.97
C SER A 85 -17.05 20.32 -3.06
N LYS A 86 -18.01 19.64 -3.70
CA LYS A 86 -18.85 20.24 -4.76
C LYS A 86 -19.63 21.45 -4.25
N LYS A 87 -20.22 21.37 -3.04
CA LYS A 87 -20.96 22.49 -2.43
C LYS A 87 -20.05 23.66 -2.14
N ILE A 88 -18.90 23.41 -1.50
CA ILE A 88 -17.94 24.45 -1.09
C ILE A 88 -17.30 25.13 -2.29
N ARG A 89 -16.85 24.37 -3.29
CA ARG A 89 -16.29 24.94 -4.52
C ARG A 89 -17.29 25.83 -5.23
N LYS A 90 -18.55 25.39 -5.33
CA LYS A 90 -19.62 26.23 -5.89
C LYS A 90 -19.85 27.51 -5.08
N ILE A 91 -19.80 27.45 -3.76
CA ILE A 91 -19.92 28.65 -2.90
C ILE A 91 -18.80 29.63 -3.22
N ILE A 92 -17.55 29.18 -3.24
CA ILE A 92 -16.38 30.02 -3.54
C ILE A 92 -16.51 30.59 -4.96
N GLU A 93 -16.64 29.74 -5.98
CA GLU A 93 -16.65 30.13 -7.40
C GLU A 93 -17.83 31.04 -7.80
N SER A 94 -18.96 31.00 -7.07
CA SER A 94 -20.12 31.88 -7.34
C SER A 94 -20.16 33.15 -6.49
N THR A 95 -19.27 33.28 -5.50
CA THR A 95 -19.21 34.48 -4.65
C THR A 95 -18.46 35.59 -5.38
N PRO A 96 -19.05 36.79 -5.54
CA PRO A 96 -18.36 37.92 -6.16
C PRO A 96 -17.08 38.30 -5.41
N MET A 97 -15.99 38.50 -6.14
CA MET A 97 -14.74 38.98 -5.55
C MET A 97 -14.89 40.45 -5.09
N PRO A 98 -14.44 40.82 -3.88
CA PRO A 98 -14.41 42.21 -3.44
C PRO A 98 -13.65 43.10 -4.42
N LYS A 99 -14.20 44.29 -4.72
CA LYS A 99 -13.66 45.21 -5.73
C LYS A 99 -12.20 45.58 -5.52
N GLU A 100 -11.78 45.73 -4.26
CA GLU A 100 -10.40 46.07 -3.92
C GLU A 100 -9.41 44.97 -4.35
N ILE A 101 -9.80 43.70 -4.17
CA ILE A 101 -8.99 42.55 -4.59
C ILE A 101 -8.99 42.44 -6.11
N GLU A 102 -10.15 42.59 -6.73
CA GLU A 102 -10.33 42.55 -8.18
C GLU A 102 -9.45 43.61 -8.87
N GLU A 103 -9.56 44.88 -8.47
CA GLU A 103 -8.79 45.99 -9.02
C GLU A 103 -7.29 45.80 -8.83
N SER A 104 -6.86 45.25 -7.68
CA SER A 104 -5.45 44.95 -7.42
C SER A 104 -4.91 43.89 -8.38
N ILE A 105 -5.66 42.83 -8.66
CA ILE A 105 -5.25 41.76 -9.59
C ILE A 105 -5.22 42.28 -11.03
N ARG A 106 -6.25 43.02 -11.45
CA ARG A 106 -6.31 43.64 -12.80
C ARG A 106 -5.13 44.58 -13.03
N LYS A 107 -4.84 45.45 -12.06
CA LYS A 107 -3.70 46.37 -12.12
C LYS A 107 -2.36 45.63 -12.26
N ALA A 108 -2.14 44.58 -11.47
CA ALA A 108 -0.92 43.77 -11.55
C ALA A 108 -0.78 43.04 -12.88
N TYR A 109 -1.87 42.52 -13.44
CA TYR A 109 -1.88 41.88 -14.76
C TYR A 109 -1.59 42.88 -15.91
N ALA A 110 -2.18 44.08 -15.84
CA ALA A 110 -1.91 45.14 -16.80
C ALA A 110 -0.44 45.61 -16.73
N GLU A 111 0.12 45.68 -15.52
CA GLU A 111 1.53 45.97 -15.30
C GLU A 111 2.45 44.85 -15.81
N LEU A 112 2.09 43.58 -15.62
CA LEU A 112 2.83 42.44 -16.16
C LEU A 112 2.85 42.46 -17.70
N SER A 113 1.72 42.82 -18.32
CA SER A 113 1.64 43.00 -19.79
C SER A 113 2.57 44.12 -20.28
N LYS A 114 2.69 45.22 -19.51
CA LYS A 114 3.64 46.30 -19.81
C LYS A 114 5.09 45.88 -19.62
N LYS A 115 5.43 45.23 -18.51
CA LYS A 115 6.79 44.73 -18.20
C LYS A 115 7.28 43.74 -19.27
N THR A 116 6.39 42.88 -19.75
CA THR A 116 6.72 41.87 -20.77
C THR A 116 6.62 42.37 -22.22
N ARG A 117 6.10 43.59 -22.44
CA ARG A 117 5.83 44.17 -23.76
C ARG A 117 4.89 43.33 -24.63
N VAL A 118 4.04 42.51 -24.02
CA VAL A 118 3.05 41.67 -24.70
C VAL A 118 1.66 42.11 -24.27
N ALA A 119 0.84 42.57 -25.22
CA ALA A 119 -0.55 42.92 -24.95
C ALA A 119 -1.36 41.66 -24.60
N ASN A 120 -2.09 41.69 -23.48
CA ASN A 120 -2.85 40.54 -22.95
C ASN A 120 -1.97 39.29 -22.87
N VAL A 121 -0.89 39.39 -22.08
CA VAL A 121 0.10 38.33 -21.92
C VAL A 121 -0.55 37.03 -21.43
N PHE A 122 -0.20 35.90 -22.04
CA PHE A 122 -0.63 34.60 -21.56
C PHE A 122 0.06 34.28 -20.25
N VAL A 123 -0.69 33.79 -19.26
CA VAL A 123 -0.18 33.45 -17.93
C VAL A 123 -0.55 32.03 -17.52
N ALA A 124 0.31 31.41 -16.72
CA ALA A 124 0.01 30.25 -15.91
C ALA A 124 -0.51 30.73 -14.54
N VAL A 125 -1.63 30.17 -14.10
CA VAL A 125 -2.25 30.46 -12.80
C VAL A 125 -2.13 29.20 -11.95
N ARG A 126 -1.30 29.28 -10.90
CA ARG A 126 -0.88 28.14 -10.08
C ARG A 126 -1.27 28.34 -8.63
N SER A 127 -1.77 27.29 -8.01
CA SER A 127 -2.05 27.24 -6.58
C SER A 127 -0.75 27.03 -5.78
N SER A 128 -0.63 27.75 -4.65
CA SER A 128 0.47 27.59 -3.69
C SER A 128 -0.07 27.71 -2.26
N ALA A 129 -0.17 26.58 -1.54
CA ALA A 129 -0.70 26.59 -0.18
C ALA A 129 0.38 26.92 0.86
N THR A 130 -0.01 27.54 1.98
CA THR A 130 0.92 27.88 3.08
C THR A 130 1.41 26.67 3.87
N ALA A 131 0.76 25.51 3.69
CA ALA A 131 1.07 24.25 4.35
C ALA A 131 1.59 23.17 3.38
N GLU A 132 1.95 23.55 2.14
CA GLU A 132 2.34 22.62 1.07
C GLU A 132 3.67 21.90 1.31
N ASP A 133 4.57 22.52 2.08
CA ASP A 133 5.95 22.06 2.34
C ASP A 133 6.16 21.53 3.77
N LEU A 134 5.09 21.22 4.52
CA LEU A 134 5.23 20.58 5.83
C LEU A 134 5.77 19.14 5.65
N PRO A 135 6.80 18.70 6.41
CA PRO A 135 7.46 17.40 6.21
C PRO A 135 6.51 16.18 6.28
N ASP A 136 5.40 16.30 7.01
CA ASP A 136 4.38 15.27 7.19
C ASP A 136 3.11 15.48 6.32
N ALA A 137 3.04 16.58 5.55
CA ALA A 137 1.88 16.96 4.74
C ALA A 137 2.28 17.44 3.34
N SER A 138 2.56 16.49 2.44
CA SER A 138 2.74 16.80 1.02
C SER A 138 1.36 16.97 0.35
N PHE A 139 0.96 18.22 0.09
CA PHE A 139 -0.18 18.53 -0.80
C PHE A 139 0.20 18.43 -2.30
N ALA A 140 1.39 17.92 -2.60
CA ALA A 140 1.97 17.84 -3.94
C ALA A 140 1.06 17.08 -4.93
N GLY A 141 0.84 17.69 -6.10
CA GLY A 141 0.02 17.13 -7.18
C GLY A 141 -1.50 17.15 -6.95
N GLN A 142 -1.98 17.71 -5.83
CA GLN A 142 -3.42 17.73 -5.49
C GLN A 142 -4.14 19.04 -5.84
N GLN A 143 -3.42 20.06 -6.32
CA GLN A 143 -3.96 21.42 -6.53
C GLN A 143 -3.92 21.83 -8.00
N GLU A 144 -4.90 22.62 -8.43
CA GLU A 144 -5.16 22.91 -9.84
C GLU A 144 -4.17 23.95 -10.39
N THR A 145 -3.69 23.71 -11.62
CA THR A 145 -2.89 24.64 -12.43
C THR A 145 -3.62 24.90 -13.74
N TYR A 146 -3.68 26.16 -14.13
CA TYR A 146 -4.31 26.59 -15.38
C TYR A 146 -3.27 27.24 -16.29
N LEU A 147 -3.06 26.68 -17.48
CA LEU A 147 -2.09 27.16 -18.46
C LEU A 147 -2.79 28.01 -19.53
N ASN A 148 -2.02 28.89 -20.19
CA ASN A 148 -2.48 29.71 -21.31
C ASN A 148 -3.72 30.59 -21.00
N VAL A 149 -3.84 31.10 -19.77
CA VAL A 149 -4.90 32.02 -19.37
C VAL A 149 -4.64 33.39 -20.01
N ARG A 150 -5.66 34.00 -20.61
CA ARG A 150 -5.52 35.27 -21.34
C ARG A 150 -6.61 36.26 -20.98
N GLY A 151 -6.18 37.46 -20.61
CA GLY A 151 -7.08 38.56 -20.25
C GLY A 151 -7.45 38.56 -18.77
N GLU A 152 -7.88 39.72 -18.31
CA GLU A 152 -8.15 39.98 -16.90
C GLU A 152 -9.33 39.17 -16.35
N ASP A 153 -10.41 39.02 -17.13
CA ASP A 153 -11.61 38.32 -16.67
C ASP A 153 -11.36 36.82 -16.49
N GLU A 154 -10.62 36.21 -17.43
CA GLU A 154 -10.24 34.79 -17.33
C GLU A 154 -9.27 34.56 -16.16
N LEU A 155 -8.35 35.51 -15.90
CA LEU A 155 -7.44 35.46 -14.76
C LEU A 155 -8.20 35.45 -13.43
N LEU A 156 -9.22 36.31 -13.28
CA LEU A 156 -10.05 36.34 -12.08
C LEU A 156 -10.82 35.04 -11.90
N GLU A 157 -11.41 34.49 -12.98
CA GLU A 157 -12.08 33.19 -12.95
C GLU A 157 -11.13 32.07 -12.48
N LYS A 158 -9.92 32.00 -13.04
CA LYS A 158 -8.96 30.94 -12.65
C LYS A 158 -8.41 31.15 -11.24
N THR A 159 -8.28 32.38 -10.77
CA THR A 159 -7.91 32.69 -9.39
C THR A 159 -8.94 32.12 -8.41
N MET A 160 -10.23 32.31 -8.68
CA MET A 160 -11.32 31.75 -7.88
C MET A 160 -11.29 30.22 -7.87
N LYS A 161 -10.99 29.60 -9.02
CA LYS A 161 -10.82 28.14 -9.11
C LYS A 161 -9.64 27.63 -8.30
N CYS A 162 -8.48 28.29 -8.36
CA CYS A 162 -7.33 27.96 -7.52
C CYS A 162 -7.68 28.07 -6.03
N TRP A 163 -8.38 29.12 -5.59
CA TRP A 163 -8.86 29.21 -4.20
C TRP A 163 -9.83 28.09 -3.82
N SER A 164 -10.74 27.73 -4.73
CA SER A 164 -11.68 26.62 -4.51
C SER A 164 -10.97 25.25 -4.41
N SER A 165 -9.81 25.10 -5.09
CA SER A 165 -9.04 23.85 -5.11
C SER A 165 -8.46 23.47 -3.74
N LEU A 166 -8.39 24.42 -2.80
CA LEU A 166 -8.09 24.14 -1.41
C LEU A 166 -9.12 23.16 -0.78
N PHE A 167 -10.32 23.05 -1.34
CA PHE A 167 -11.41 22.19 -0.88
C PHE A 167 -11.76 21.06 -1.86
N THR A 168 -10.77 20.48 -2.55
CA THR A 168 -10.96 19.20 -3.25
C THR A 168 -11.32 18.07 -2.26
N PRO A 169 -11.98 16.99 -2.70
CA PRO A 169 -12.38 15.89 -1.80
C PRO A 169 -11.18 15.32 -1.03
N ARG A 170 -10.04 15.18 -1.72
CA ARG A 170 -8.76 14.71 -1.15
C ARG A 170 -8.20 15.67 -0.09
N ALA A 171 -8.24 16.98 -0.34
CA ALA A 171 -7.75 17.99 0.61
C ALA A 171 -8.64 18.13 1.85
N ILE A 172 -9.97 18.00 1.70
CA ILE A 172 -10.90 17.96 2.85
C ILE A 172 -10.65 16.69 3.67
N PHE A 173 -10.70 15.52 3.04
CA PHE A 173 -10.47 14.21 3.68
C PHE A 173 -9.17 14.18 4.48
N TYR A 174 -8.07 14.60 3.85
CA TYR A 174 -6.75 14.59 4.48
C TYR A 174 -6.71 15.47 5.74
N ARG A 175 -7.25 16.69 5.68
CA ARG A 175 -7.28 17.60 6.84
C ARG A 175 -8.17 17.08 7.95
N THR A 176 -9.32 16.49 7.61
CA THR A 176 -10.23 15.86 8.58
C THR A 176 -9.57 14.68 9.28
N GLN A 177 -8.89 13.79 8.54
CA GLN A 177 -8.17 12.65 9.13
C GLN A 177 -6.99 13.03 10.02
N LYS A 178 -6.26 14.10 9.66
CA LYS A 178 -5.12 14.61 10.45
C LYS A 178 -5.52 15.54 11.59
N GLY A 179 -6.82 15.84 11.74
CA GLY A 179 -7.32 16.76 12.76
C GLY A 179 -6.91 18.22 12.56
N PHE A 180 -6.50 18.61 11.34
CA PHE A 180 -6.19 20.01 11.04
C PHE A 180 -7.47 20.82 10.92
N ARG A 181 -7.55 21.95 11.64
CA ARG A 181 -8.67 22.88 11.46
C ARG A 181 -8.60 23.47 10.06
N HIS A 182 -9.72 23.42 9.32
CA HIS A 182 -9.78 23.92 7.95
C HIS A 182 -9.55 25.44 7.83
N GLU A 183 -9.67 26.16 8.94
CA GLU A 183 -9.40 27.61 9.09
C GLU A 183 -7.91 27.98 9.17
N ASP A 184 -7.03 27.02 9.50
CA ASP A 184 -5.60 27.29 9.68
C ASP A 184 -4.79 27.17 8.39
N VAL A 185 -5.38 26.63 7.31
CA VAL A 185 -4.70 26.44 6.03
C VAL A 185 -5.15 27.52 5.05
N LEU A 186 -4.20 28.34 4.60
CA LEU A 186 -4.43 29.39 3.61
C LEU A 186 -3.80 29.01 2.27
N ILE A 187 -4.24 29.68 1.21
CA ILE A 187 -3.77 29.46 -0.15
C ILE A 187 -3.46 30.79 -0.84
N SER A 188 -2.37 30.79 -1.57
CA SER A 188 -1.92 31.86 -2.47
C SER A 188 -2.02 31.37 -3.92
N VAL A 189 -2.07 32.30 -4.86
CA VAL A 189 -2.13 32.01 -6.29
C VAL A 189 -0.98 32.73 -6.99
N GLY A 190 -0.09 31.95 -7.61
CA GLY A 190 0.98 32.46 -8.47
C GLY A 190 0.47 32.71 -9.89
N VAL A 191 0.69 33.92 -10.40
CA VAL A 191 0.37 34.33 -11.76
C VAL A 191 1.68 34.60 -12.49
N GLN A 192 2.08 33.68 -13.37
CA GLN A 192 3.38 33.69 -14.03
C GLN A 192 3.22 33.81 -15.54
N LYS A 193 4.05 34.61 -16.21
CA LYS A 193 4.10 34.65 -17.68
C LYS A 193 4.27 33.24 -18.24
N MET A 194 3.40 32.86 -19.17
CA MET A 194 3.47 31.56 -19.85
C MET A 194 4.60 31.57 -20.88
N VAL A 195 5.48 30.58 -20.80
CA VAL A 195 6.56 30.34 -21.78
C VAL A 195 5.96 29.64 -23.00
N ASN A 196 6.21 30.19 -24.20
CA ASN A 196 5.77 29.56 -25.45
C ASN A 196 6.77 28.45 -25.83
N ALA A 197 6.72 27.32 -25.12
CA ALA A 197 7.81 26.36 -25.14
C ALA A 197 8.04 25.74 -26.54
N LYS A 198 9.27 25.87 -27.07
CA LYS A 198 9.84 25.03 -28.13
C LYS A 198 10.02 23.60 -27.60
N ALA A 199 10.65 23.51 -26.44
CA ALA A 199 10.91 22.28 -25.70
C ALA A 199 10.83 22.58 -24.20
N ALA A 200 10.47 21.59 -23.41
CA ALA A 200 10.41 21.68 -21.96
C ALA A 200 10.62 20.31 -21.34
N GLY A 201 10.98 20.29 -20.06
CA GLY A 201 11.25 19.04 -19.37
C GLY A 201 11.75 19.25 -17.95
N VAL A 202 12.46 18.23 -17.46
CA VAL A 202 12.98 18.17 -16.09
C VAL A 202 14.49 18.02 -16.12
N ALA A 203 15.15 18.47 -15.07
CA ALA A 203 16.58 18.30 -14.89
C ALA A 203 16.88 17.99 -13.43
N PHE A 204 17.75 17.02 -13.20
CA PHE A 204 18.24 16.64 -11.88
C PHE A 204 19.69 17.06 -11.77
N THR A 205 20.03 17.77 -10.69
CA THR A 205 21.44 18.15 -10.43
C THR A 205 22.25 17.00 -9.85
N ILE A 206 21.74 15.78 -9.91
CA ILE A 206 22.38 14.54 -9.54
C ILE A 206 21.83 13.49 -10.49
N ASN A 207 22.59 12.46 -10.82
CA ASN A 207 22.02 11.34 -11.55
C ASN A 207 20.99 10.63 -10.63
N PRO A 208 19.68 10.67 -10.94
CA PRO A 208 18.65 10.15 -10.04
C PRO A 208 18.71 8.62 -9.95
N VAL A 209 19.31 7.95 -10.94
CA VAL A 209 19.46 6.50 -11.02
C VAL A 209 20.69 6.03 -10.25
N THR A 210 21.83 6.70 -10.41
CA THR A 210 23.11 6.25 -9.83
C THR A 210 23.49 6.96 -8.54
N GLY A 211 22.88 8.12 -8.25
CA GLY A 211 23.29 9.00 -7.14
C GLY A 211 24.58 9.76 -7.40
N ASP A 212 25.10 9.74 -8.63
CA ASP A 212 26.34 10.43 -8.99
C ASP A 212 26.15 11.96 -8.98
N ARG A 213 26.81 12.64 -8.04
CA ARG A 213 26.79 14.10 -7.87
C ARG A 213 27.69 14.83 -8.86
N SER A 214 28.55 14.14 -9.60
CA SER A 214 29.33 14.74 -10.68
C SER A 214 28.51 14.94 -11.96
N GLN A 215 27.26 14.44 -12.00
CA GLN A 215 26.42 14.46 -13.19
C GLN A 215 25.17 15.31 -13.01
N ILE A 216 24.72 15.93 -14.11
CA ILE A 216 23.40 16.55 -14.27
C ILE A 216 22.66 15.75 -15.33
N VAL A 217 21.44 15.32 -15.04
CA VAL A 217 20.58 14.62 -16.00
C VAL A 217 19.51 15.58 -16.48
N ILE A 218 19.36 15.73 -17.79
CA ILE A 218 18.39 16.63 -18.44
C ILE A 218 17.50 15.78 -19.34
N GLU A 219 16.19 15.80 -19.06
CA GLU A 219 15.18 15.13 -19.87
C GLU A 219 14.29 16.16 -20.57
N GLY A 220 14.02 16.01 -21.87
CA GLY A 220 13.26 16.99 -22.65
C GLY A 220 12.32 16.38 -23.69
N ASN A 221 11.20 17.06 -23.93
CA ASN A 221 10.30 16.77 -25.05
C ASN A 221 9.93 18.06 -25.81
N TRP A 222 9.37 17.91 -27.02
CA TRP A 222 8.81 19.01 -27.79
C TRP A 222 7.57 19.61 -27.10
N GLY A 223 7.44 20.94 -27.17
CA GLY A 223 6.29 21.66 -26.63
C GLY A 223 6.34 21.85 -25.11
N LEU A 224 5.17 21.89 -24.46
CA LEU A 224 5.03 22.10 -23.03
C LEU A 224 5.42 20.85 -22.20
N GLY A 225 5.99 21.08 -21.02
CA GLY A 225 6.55 20.05 -20.14
C GLY A 225 5.53 19.08 -19.53
N GLU A 226 4.23 19.33 -19.72
CA GLU A 226 3.13 18.45 -19.26
C GLU A 226 3.31 17.00 -19.75
N SER A 227 3.81 16.82 -20.97
CA SER A 227 4.07 15.50 -21.57
C SER A 227 5.16 14.68 -20.87
N VAL A 228 6.18 15.35 -20.31
CA VAL A 228 7.31 14.72 -19.61
C VAL A 228 6.90 14.42 -18.17
N VAL A 229 6.29 15.39 -17.49
CA VAL A 229 5.85 15.26 -16.09
C VAL A 229 4.74 14.21 -15.92
N SER A 230 3.87 14.02 -16.92
CA SER A 230 2.83 12.99 -16.88
C SER A 230 3.31 11.60 -17.32
N GLY A 231 4.56 11.45 -17.77
CA GLY A 231 5.10 10.19 -18.32
C GLY A 231 4.40 9.71 -19.60
N ALA A 232 3.73 10.61 -20.33
CA ALA A 232 2.96 10.26 -21.54
C ALA A 232 3.86 10.00 -22.77
N VAL A 233 5.11 10.45 -22.72
CA VAL A 233 6.10 10.35 -23.80
C VAL A 233 7.44 9.88 -23.23
N THR A 234 8.21 9.13 -24.01
CA THR A 234 9.64 8.89 -23.73
C THR A 234 10.43 10.12 -24.16
N PRO A 235 11.00 10.91 -23.23
CA PRO A 235 11.74 12.13 -23.57
C PRO A 235 13.14 11.80 -24.14
N ASP A 236 13.80 12.81 -24.70
CA ASP A 236 15.24 12.77 -24.89
C ASP A 236 15.93 12.84 -23.53
N ASP A 237 17.03 12.11 -23.37
CA ASP A 237 17.80 12.03 -22.13
C ASP A 237 19.25 12.42 -22.40
N TYR A 238 19.77 13.35 -21.59
CA TYR A 238 21.12 13.88 -21.70
C TYR A 238 21.81 13.83 -20.34
N ILE A 239 22.95 13.15 -20.27
CA ILE A 239 23.80 13.13 -19.08
C ILE A 239 24.94 14.12 -19.31
N VAL A 240 25.10 15.10 -18.41
CA VAL A 240 26.08 16.18 -18.50
C VAL A 240 27.03 16.12 -17.32
N ASP A 241 28.33 16.24 -17.60
CA ASP A 241 29.37 16.38 -16.58
C ASP A 241 29.27 17.75 -15.90
N LYS A 242 29.15 17.79 -14.58
CA LYS A 242 28.89 19.02 -13.81
C LYS A 242 30.10 19.95 -13.72
N GLU A 243 31.32 19.44 -13.89
CA GLU A 243 32.53 20.26 -13.89
C GLU A 243 32.78 20.91 -15.25
N THR A 244 32.78 20.11 -16.31
CA THR A 244 33.11 20.54 -17.67
C THR A 244 31.92 21.09 -18.45
N LEU A 245 30.69 20.81 -17.98
CA LEU A 245 29.42 21.11 -18.65
C LEU A 245 29.34 20.51 -20.07
N LYS A 246 29.98 19.35 -20.26
CA LYS A 246 29.95 18.60 -21.52
C LYS A 246 28.97 17.44 -21.41
N VAL A 247 28.26 17.18 -22.51
CA VAL A 247 27.38 16.02 -22.61
C VAL A 247 28.24 14.75 -22.62
N ILE A 248 28.08 13.91 -21.61
CA ILE A 248 28.73 12.60 -21.46
C ILE A 248 28.00 11.57 -22.31
N ASP A 249 26.66 11.56 -22.22
CA ASP A 249 25.81 10.61 -22.92
C ASP A 249 24.54 11.29 -23.44
N ARG A 250 24.02 10.78 -24.57
CA ARG A 250 22.78 11.27 -25.18
C ARG A 250 21.94 10.11 -25.70
N ARG A 251 20.66 10.13 -25.37
CA ARG A 251 19.68 9.20 -25.92
C ARG A 251 18.51 9.99 -26.50
N ILE A 252 18.36 9.89 -27.82
CA ILE A 252 17.27 10.55 -28.53
C ILE A 252 16.12 9.56 -28.68
N ALA A 253 14.97 9.89 -28.09
CA ALA A 253 13.77 9.08 -28.15
C ALA A 253 12.86 9.51 -29.29
N LYS A 254 12.05 8.57 -29.79
CA LYS A 254 11.03 8.86 -30.79
C LYS A 254 9.83 9.55 -30.14
N LYS A 255 9.79 10.89 -30.27
CA LYS A 255 8.78 11.76 -29.66
C LYS A 255 7.57 11.90 -30.60
N THR A 256 6.50 11.17 -30.34
CA THR A 256 5.32 11.09 -31.23
C THR A 256 4.26 12.15 -30.97
N VAL A 257 4.23 12.77 -29.79
CA VAL A 257 3.22 13.77 -29.40
C VAL A 257 3.86 14.97 -28.67
N GLU A 258 3.29 16.15 -28.88
CA GLU A 258 3.67 17.41 -28.25
C GLU A 258 2.44 18.20 -27.79
N TYR A 259 2.59 18.98 -26.71
CA TYR A 259 1.58 19.93 -26.28
C TYR A 259 1.98 21.33 -26.70
N ILE A 260 1.14 21.99 -27.49
CA ILE A 260 1.43 23.33 -28.00
C ILE A 260 0.28 24.29 -27.67
N ARG A 261 0.61 25.59 -27.63
CA ARG A 261 -0.41 26.64 -27.64
C ARG A 261 -0.96 26.74 -29.05
N ASP A 262 -2.24 26.45 -29.20
CA ASP A 262 -2.99 26.59 -30.44
C ASP A 262 -2.90 28.05 -30.93
N PRO A 263 -2.37 28.30 -32.14
CA PRO A 263 -2.30 29.64 -32.72
C PRO A 263 -3.65 30.32 -32.92
N GLU A 264 -4.73 29.55 -33.12
CA GLU A 264 -6.07 30.09 -33.37
C GLU A 264 -6.85 30.34 -32.08
N THR A 265 -6.93 29.32 -31.21
CA THR A 265 -7.74 29.40 -29.98
C THR A 265 -6.97 29.93 -28.77
N GLY A 266 -5.62 29.94 -28.83
CA GLY A 266 -4.75 30.32 -27.71
C GLY A 266 -4.71 29.29 -26.58
N LYS A 267 -5.41 28.15 -26.70
CA LYS A 267 -5.48 27.10 -25.67
C LYS A 267 -4.37 26.06 -25.85
N THR A 268 -4.10 25.29 -24.81
CA THR A 268 -3.23 24.11 -24.92
C THR A 268 -3.94 23.00 -25.71
N ILE A 269 -3.30 22.48 -26.75
CA ILE A 269 -3.78 21.33 -27.52
C ILE A 269 -2.74 20.22 -27.54
N HIS A 270 -3.22 18.99 -27.63
CA HIS A 270 -2.41 17.80 -27.86
C HIS A 270 -2.28 17.59 -29.38
N ALA A 271 -1.04 17.62 -29.89
CA ALA A 271 -0.74 17.49 -31.31
C ALA A 271 0.23 16.32 -31.55
N GLU A 272 0.12 15.68 -32.72
CA GLU A 272 1.11 14.71 -33.17
C GLU A 272 2.35 15.43 -33.70
N VAL A 273 3.54 14.96 -33.32
CA VAL A 273 4.80 15.48 -33.82
C VAL A 273 5.00 14.99 -35.25
N PRO A 274 5.28 15.86 -36.24
CA PRO A 274 5.52 15.44 -37.62
C PRO A 274 6.65 14.41 -37.73
N PRO A 275 6.55 13.36 -38.58
CA PRO A 275 7.53 12.26 -38.67
C PRO A 275 8.99 12.71 -38.74
N GLU A 276 9.27 13.78 -39.48
CA GLU A 276 10.59 14.38 -39.66
C GLU A 276 11.20 14.96 -38.38
N ARG A 277 10.39 15.30 -37.37
CA ARG A 277 10.81 15.85 -36.07
C ARG A 277 10.84 14.81 -34.95
N GLN A 278 10.24 13.63 -35.14
CA GLN A 278 10.07 12.65 -34.06
C GLN A 278 11.40 12.10 -33.53
N GLU A 279 12.39 11.96 -34.41
CA GLU A 279 13.71 11.37 -34.08
C GLU A 279 14.81 12.44 -33.98
N GLN A 280 14.46 13.72 -34.06
CA GLN A 280 15.41 14.83 -33.86
C GLN A 280 15.53 15.19 -32.38
N PRO A 281 16.71 15.65 -31.91
CA PRO A 281 16.88 16.14 -30.55
C PRO A 281 16.03 17.39 -30.31
N CYS A 282 15.33 17.46 -29.18
CA CYS A 282 14.52 18.63 -28.81
C CYS A 282 15.34 19.85 -28.36
N LEU A 283 16.58 19.62 -27.92
CA LEU A 283 17.54 20.64 -27.47
C LEU A 283 18.79 20.67 -28.35
N THR A 284 19.40 21.85 -28.48
CA THR A 284 20.76 22.00 -29.04
C THR A 284 21.82 21.80 -27.96
N ASP A 285 23.06 21.48 -28.37
CA ASP A 285 24.18 21.33 -27.42
C ASP A 285 24.45 22.62 -26.61
N GLU A 286 24.24 23.80 -27.22
CA GLU A 286 24.36 25.09 -26.54
C GLU A 286 23.27 25.31 -25.48
N GLU A 287 22.02 24.91 -25.80
CA GLU A 287 20.89 24.93 -24.86
C GLU A 287 21.14 23.98 -23.68
N ILE A 288 21.63 22.76 -23.94
CA ILE A 288 21.98 21.76 -22.91
C ILE A 288 23.06 22.30 -21.97
N ARG A 289 24.14 22.86 -22.53
CA ARG A 289 25.25 23.42 -21.73
C ARG A 289 24.78 24.57 -20.86
N LYS A 290 23.96 25.48 -21.40
CA LYS A 290 23.45 26.64 -20.64
C LYS A 290 22.48 26.21 -19.54
N LEU A 291 21.64 25.21 -19.82
CA LEU A 291 20.73 24.66 -18.82
C LEU A 291 21.50 23.95 -17.69
N ALA A 292 22.55 23.20 -18.01
CA ALA A 292 23.43 22.60 -17.01
C ALA A 292 24.14 23.64 -16.13
N GLU A 293 24.57 24.77 -16.71
CA GLU A 293 25.11 25.91 -15.95
C GLU A 293 24.09 26.47 -14.95
N LEU A 294 22.82 26.62 -15.37
CA LEU A 294 21.74 27.08 -14.50
C LEU A 294 21.44 26.05 -13.39
N CYS A 295 21.36 24.77 -13.73
CA CYS A 295 21.18 23.67 -12.77
C CYS A 295 22.24 23.69 -11.67
N LYS A 296 23.51 23.86 -12.04
CA LYS A 296 24.62 23.99 -11.09
C LYS A 296 24.47 25.20 -10.17
N ARG A 297 24.14 26.37 -10.73
CA ARG A 297 23.90 27.60 -9.94
C ARG A 297 22.72 27.46 -8.97
N ILE A 298 21.67 26.76 -9.37
CA ILE A 298 20.50 26.50 -8.51
C ILE A 298 20.90 25.58 -7.34
N GLU A 299 21.62 24.49 -7.62
CA GLU A 299 22.15 23.60 -6.57
C GLU A 299 23.07 24.33 -5.59
N GLU A 300 23.97 25.17 -6.08
CA GLU A 300 24.87 26.01 -5.26
C GLU A 300 24.07 26.97 -4.36
N HIS A 301 23.00 27.58 -4.88
CA HIS A 301 22.13 28.48 -4.10
C HIS A 301 21.41 27.77 -2.95
N TYR A 302 20.86 26.58 -3.20
CA TYR A 302 20.11 25.82 -2.19
C TYR A 302 20.97 24.89 -1.32
N GLY A 303 22.24 24.71 -1.67
CA GLY A 303 23.22 23.90 -0.94
C GLY A 303 22.92 22.40 -0.94
N ARG A 304 22.07 21.92 -1.86
CA ARG A 304 21.67 20.51 -1.96
C ARG A 304 21.16 20.16 -3.36
N PRO A 305 21.20 18.88 -3.78
CA PRO A 305 20.70 18.46 -5.08
C PRO A 305 19.24 18.84 -5.33
N GLN A 306 18.93 19.26 -6.55
CA GLN A 306 17.62 19.78 -6.95
C GLN A 306 17.02 18.98 -8.11
N ASP A 307 15.69 18.91 -8.10
CA ASP A 307 14.79 18.57 -9.21
C ASP A 307 14.24 19.88 -9.78
N ILE A 308 14.48 20.14 -11.06
CA ILE A 308 14.28 21.42 -11.73
C ILE A 308 13.40 21.24 -12.96
N GLU A 309 12.30 21.98 -13.05
CA GLU A 309 11.49 22.06 -14.26
C GLU A 309 11.93 23.28 -15.09
N TRP A 310 12.11 23.08 -16.39
CA TRP A 310 12.60 24.10 -17.32
C TRP A 310 11.80 24.14 -18.62
N ALA A 311 11.86 25.29 -19.29
CA ALA A 311 11.24 25.50 -20.60
C ALA A 311 12.10 26.41 -21.48
N ILE A 312 12.21 26.07 -22.76
CA ILE A 312 12.88 26.87 -23.79
C ILE A 312 11.81 27.62 -24.57
N ASP A 313 11.77 28.94 -24.46
CA ASP A 313 10.84 29.80 -25.20
C ASP A 313 11.19 29.81 -26.70
N ARG A 314 10.19 29.66 -27.57
CA ARG A 314 10.40 29.74 -29.02
C ARG A 314 10.40 31.17 -29.56
N ASP A 315 9.89 32.14 -28.78
CA ASP A 315 9.72 33.53 -29.19
C ASP A 315 10.94 34.40 -28.84
N LEU A 316 11.89 33.88 -28.05
CA LEU A 316 13.11 34.57 -27.65
C LEU A 316 14.37 33.94 -28.27
N PRO A 317 15.42 34.73 -28.52
CA PRO A 317 16.70 34.19 -28.96
C PRO A 317 17.48 33.54 -27.79
N PHE A 318 18.29 32.53 -28.09
CA PHE A 318 19.29 32.02 -27.15
C PHE A 318 20.35 33.11 -26.86
N PRO A 319 20.81 33.28 -25.60
CA PRO A 319 20.52 32.47 -24.42
C PRO A 319 19.34 32.95 -23.55
N GLU A 320 18.62 34.00 -23.96
CA GLU A 320 17.51 34.61 -23.20
C GLU A 320 16.24 33.75 -23.19
N ASN A 321 16.21 32.70 -24.01
CA ASN A 321 15.06 31.82 -24.18
C ASN A 321 14.93 30.72 -23.12
N ILE A 322 15.91 30.55 -22.22
CA ILE A 322 15.87 29.49 -21.21
C ILE A 322 15.25 30.01 -19.93
N PHE A 323 14.16 29.37 -19.51
CA PHE A 323 13.47 29.68 -18.27
C PHE A 323 13.39 28.50 -17.32
N ILE A 324 13.53 28.78 -16.03
CA ILE A 324 13.29 27.84 -14.94
C ILE A 324 11.90 28.11 -14.38
N VAL A 325 11.03 27.10 -14.44
CA VAL A 325 9.61 27.25 -14.06
C VAL A 325 9.31 26.72 -12.66
N GLN A 326 10.16 25.82 -12.14
CA GLN A 326 10.09 25.30 -10.77
C GLN A 326 11.43 24.68 -10.37
N SER A 327 11.73 24.68 -9.07
CA SER A 327 12.82 23.92 -8.48
C SER A 327 12.39 23.41 -7.10
N ARG A 328 12.87 22.24 -6.70
CA ARG A 328 12.68 21.67 -5.36
C ARG A 328 13.83 20.71 -5.03
N PRO A 329 14.08 20.42 -3.74
CA PRO A 329 15.04 19.39 -3.36
C PRO A 329 14.72 18.04 -4.02
N GLU A 330 15.74 17.39 -4.57
CA GLU A 330 15.59 16.03 -5.13
C GLU A 330 15.29 15.04 -3.98
N THR A 331 14.31 14.16 -4.11
CA THR A 331 13.70 13.49 -2.95
C THR A 331 14.42 12.22 -2.46
N VAL A 332 15.31 11.63 -3.26
CA VAL A 332 15.93 10.32 -2.98
C VAL A 332 17.34 10.46 -2.39
N TRP A 333 18.16 11.31 -2.99
CA TRP A 333 19.58 11.47 -2.69
C TRP A 333 19.91 12.76 -1.94
N SER A 334 19.07 13.82 -2.03
CA SER A 334 19.31 15.06 -1.26
C SER A 334 19.18 14.88 0.26
N VAL A 335 18.59 13.76 0.69
CA VAL A 335 18.46 13.35 2.10
C VAL A 335 19.77 12.76 2.66
N LYS A 336 20.76 12.44 1.80
CA LYS A 336 22.09 11.96 2.19
C LYS A 336 23.11 13.11 2.14
N ALA A 337 23.96 13.26 3.15
CA ALA A 337 25.01 14.29 3.19
C ALA A 337 26.07 14.06 2.08
N PRO A 338 26.70 15.12 1.52
CA PRO A 338 27.80 14.95 0.58
C PRO A 338 29.05 14.35 1.28
N PRO A 339 29.83 13.50 0.59
CA PRO A 339 31.10 13.01 1.11
C PRO A 339 32.13 14.15 1.21
N SER A 340 33.08 14.02 2.13
CA SER A 340 34.07 15.07 2.42
C SER A 340 35.14 15.20 1.31
N GLU A 341 35.74 16.38 1.13
CA GLU A 341 36.78 16.63 0.10
C GLU A 341 38.01 15.71 0.23
N GLU A 342 38.25 15.11 1.41
CA GLU A 342 39.31 14.12 1.61
C GLU A 342 38.97 12.72 1.01
N GLU A 343 37.69 12.42 0.79
CA GLU A 343 37.24 11.16 0.18
C GLU A 343 37.20 11.22 -1.36
N ALA A 344 37.06 12.42 -1.94
CA ALA A 344 36.99 12.62 -3.41
C ALA A 344 38.33 12.35 -4.13
N VAL A 345 39.46 12.34 -3.41
CA VAL A 345 40.80 12.15 -3.99
C VAL A 345 41.23 10.67 -4.05
N LYS A 346 40.40 9.72 -3.60
CA LYS A 346 40.71 8.28 -3.65
C LYS A 346 39.64 7.46 -4.38
N ALA A 347 39.52 7.66 -5.69
CA ALA A 347 38.89 6.66 -6.56
C ALA A 347 39.98 5.84 -7.28
N PRO A 348 40.14 4.53 -7.01
CA PRO A 348 40.94 3.68 -7.87
C PRO A 348 40.16 3.30 -9.12
N SER A 349 40.79 3.54 -10.28
CA SER A 349 40.42 2.98 -11.56
C SER A 349 40.73 1.48 -11.59
N THR A 350 39.72 0.62 -11.54
CA THR A 350 39.84 -0.77 -11.99
C THR A 350 38.67 -1.09 -12.91
N GLU A 351 38.97 -1.55 -14.13
CA GLU A 351 37.97 -2.08 -15.06
C GLU A 351 37.25 -3.27 -14.39
N ARG A 352 35.94 -3.16 -14.20
CA ARG A 352 35.11 -4.18 -13.55
C ARG A 352 34.48 -5.08 -14.61
N VAL A 353 34.67 -6.40 -14.51
CA VAL A 353 34.09 -7.37 -15.45
C VAL A 353 32.72 -7.81 -14.96
N VAL A 354 31.68 -7.49 -15.74
CA VAL A 354 30.29 -7.92 -15.49
C VAL A 354 30.11 -9.34 -16.03
N VAL A 355 29.61 -10.25 -15.20
CA VAL A 355 29.42 -11.67 -15.54
C VAL A 355 27.98 -11.92 -16.00
N VAL A 356 26.99 -11.51 -15.21
CA VAL A 356 25.56 -11.60 -15.57
C VAL A 356 24.76 -10.43 -15.00
N ARG A 357 23.59 -10.15 -15.58
CA ARG A 357 22.63 -9.16 -15.09
C ARG A 357 21.26 -9.81 -14.91
N GLY A 358 20.53 -9.40 -13.88
CA GLY A 358 19.17 -9.84 -13.60
C GLY A 358 18.38 -8.76 -12.88
N LEU A 359 17.21 -9.11 -12.37
CA LEU A 359 16.33 -8.22 -11.63
C LEU A 359 16.70 -8.19 -10.16
N PRO A 360 16.80 -6.99 -9.54
CA PRO A 360 17.00 -6.87 -8.10
C PRO A 360 15.72 -7.28 -7.36
N ALA A 361 15.72 -8.48 -6.79
CA ALA A 361 14.59 -9.01 -6.01
C ALA A 361 14.64 -8.58 -4.54
N SER A 362 15.82 -8.64 -3.93
CA SER A 362 16.07 -8.22 -2.55
C SER A 362 17.35 -7.39 -2.51
N PRO A 363 17.30 -6.14 -2.03
CA PRO A 363 18.42 -5.21 -2.13
C PRO A 363 19.61 -5.65 -1.25
N GLY A 364 20.81 -5.28 -1.69
CA GLY A 364 22.06 -5.47 -0.94
C GLY A 364 23.22 -5.88 -1.85
N ILE A 365 24.45 -5.80 -1.34
CA ILE A 365 25.67 -6.21 -2.04
C ILE A 365 26.33 -7.31 -1.22
N TYR A 366 26.69 -8.42 -1.86
CA TYR A 366 27.33 -9.54 -1.18
C TYR A 366 28.42 -10.15 -2.03
N GLY A 367 29.57 -10.41 -1.42
CA GLY A 367 30.71 -11.05 -2.04
C GLY A 367 30.93 -12.42 -1.44
N GLY A 368 31.05 -13.45 -2.28
CA GLY A 368 31.29 -14.80 -1.78
C GLY A 368 31.52 -15.82 -2.89
N THR A 369 31.72 -17.07 -2.48
CA THR A 369 31.95 -18.16 -3.41
C THR A 369 30.63 -18.65 -4.00
N ALA A 370 30.49 -18.68 -5.32
CA ALA A 370 29.32 -19.23 -5.98
C ALA A 370 29.27 -20.76 -5.87
N LYS A 371 28.07 -21.27 -5.64
CA LYS A 371 27.72 -22.70 -5.75
C LYS A 371 26.54 -22.84 -6.70
N VAL A 372 26.82 -23.33 -7.90
CA VAL A 372 25.79 -23.71 -8.85
C VAL A 372 25.24 -25.07 -8.46
N VAL A 373 24.00 -25.09 -7.99
CA VAL A 373 23.28 -26.29 -7.55
C VAL A 373 21.90 -26.31 -8.19
N LEU A 374 21.51 -27.41 -8.84
CA LEU A 374 20.25 -27.49 -9.59
C LEU A 374 19.17 -28.28 -8.84
N THR A 375 19.56 -28.99 -7.78
CA THR A 375 18.68 -29.81 -6.94
C THR A 375 18.94 -29.57 -5.46
N THR A 376 17.96 -29.87 -4.61
CA THR A 376 18.07 -29.73 -3.14
C THR A 376 19.05 -30.74 -2.53
N GLU A 377 19.22 -31.92 -3.15
CA GLU A 377 20.19 -32.93 -2.74
C GLU A 377 21.63 -32.52 -3.01
N GLU A 378 21.86 -31.74 -4.07
CA GLU A 378 23.14 -31.09 -4.35
C GLU A 378 23.38 -29.93 -3.38
N ALA A 379 22.35 -29.13 -3.10
CA ALA A 379 22.44 -28.02 -2.15
C ALA A 379 22.83 -28.50 -0.74
N ASP A 380 22.26 -29.59 -0.26
CA ASP A 380 22.59 -30.20 1.04
C ASP A 380 24.07 -30.58 1.18
N LYS A 381 24.71 -30.99 0.07
CA LYS A 381 26.12 -31.41 0.06
C LYS A 381 27.09 -30.24 -0.16
N LEU A 382 26.67 -29.23 -0.91
CA LEU A 382 27.58 -28.24 -1.51
C LEU A 382 27.43 -26.83 -0.94
N ILE A 383 26.24 -26.44 -0.46
CA ILE A 383 25.97 -25.10 0.08
C ILE A 383 26.42 -25.03 1.54
N LYS A 384 27.26 -24.04 1.85
CA LYS A 384 27.67 -23.70 3.20
C LYS A 384 27.21 -22.30 3.55
N LYS A 385 27.26 -21.98 4.85
CA LYS A 385 26.91 -20.65 5.36
C LYS A 385 27.78 -19.59 4.69
N GLY A 386 27.15 -18.62 4.01
CA GLY A 386 27.82 -17.52 3.31
C GLY A 386 28.17 -17.80 1.84
N ASP A 387 27.84 -18.96 1.27
CA ASP A 387 27.99 -19.16 -0.17
C ASP A 387 26.96 -18.34 -0.96
N ILE A 388 27.28 -17.99 -2.22
CA ILE A 388 26.28 -17.49 -3.17
C ILE A 388 25.56 -18.70 -3.75
N LEU A 389 24.27 -18.82 -3.42
CA LEU A 389 23.41 -19.85 -3.98
C LEU A 389 23.06 -19.46 -5.42
N VAL A 390 23.59 -20.23 -6.38
CA VAL A 390 23.25 -20.07 -7.80
C VAL A 390 22.40 -21.26 -8.23
N THR A 391 21.18 -21.01 -8.66
CA THR A 391 20.29 -22.08 -9.10
C THR A 391 19.36 -21.64 -10.21
N LYS A 392 18.62 -22.58 -10.80
CA LYS A 392 17.67 -22.24 -11.85
C LYS A 392 16.46 -21.49 -11.25
N MET A 393 15.84 -22.03 -10.21
CA MET A 393 14.69 -21.41 -9.53
C MET A 393 14.55 -21.98 -8.12
N THR A 394 14.08 -21.18 -7.14
CA THR A 394 13.76 -21.67 -5.79
C THR A 394 12.28 -22.04 -5.62
N ASN A 395 12.02 -22.99 -4.72
CA ASN A 395 10.70 -23.40 -4.25
C ASN A 395 10.75 -23.54 -2.70
N PRO A 396 9.64 -23.85 -1.99
CA PRO A 396 9.65 -23.94 -0.53
C PRO A 396 10.69 -24.90 0.07
N ASP A 397 11.08 -25.95 -0.66
CA ASP A 397 12.10 -26.91 -0.22
C ASP A 397 13.52 -26.30 -0.25
N TRP A 398 13.71 -25.17 -0.94
CA TRP A 398 14.98 -24.44 -0.98
C TRP A 398 15.20 -23.52 0.22
N VAL A 399 14.14 -23.22 0.99
CA VAL A 399 14.19 -22.26 2.11
C VAL A 399 15.31 -22.56 3.13
N PRO A 400 15.59 -23.81 3.52
CA PRO A 400 16.71 -24.11 4.42
C PRO A 400 18.07 -23.68 3.86
N TYR A 401 18.29 -23.85 2.56
CA TYR A 401 19.53 -23.50 1.86
C TYR A 401 19.59 -22.00 1.56
N MET A 402 18.45 -21.37 1.26
CA MET A 402 18.34 -19.92 1.12
C MET A 402 18.74 -19.23 2.41
N ARG A 403 18.31 -19.72 3.59
CA ARG A 403 18.65 -19.16 4.91
C ARG A 403 20.14 -19.16 5.23
N VAL A 404 20.91 -20.09 4.66
CA VAL A 404 22.35 -20.17 4.89
C VAL A 404 23.16 -19.48 3.80
N ALA A 405 22.56 -19.17 2.65
CA ALA A 405 23.22 -18.43 1.57
C ALA A 405 23.48 -16.97 1.96
N GLY A 406 24.62 -16.44 1.52
CA GLY A 406 24.95 -15.02 1.71
C GLY A 406 24.37 -14.11 0.63
N ALA A 407 24.15 -14.66 -0.57
CA ALA A 407 23.32 -14.07 -1.61
C ALA A 407 22.73 -15.16 -2.51
N ILE A 408 21.70 -14.78 -3.26
CA ILE A 408 20.96 -15.70 -4.12
C ILE A 408 20.95 -15.13 -5.53
N VAL A 409 21.37 -15.94 -6.49
CA VAL A 409 21.29 -15.62 -7.91
C VAL A 409 20.50 -16.73 -8.59
N THR A 410 19.38 -16.38 -9.21
CA THR A 410 18.60 -17.37 -9.98
C THR A 410 18.51 -17.03 -11.46
N ASP A 411 18.64 -18.05 -12.30
CA ASP A 411 18.33 -17.90 -13.73
C ASP A 411 16.89 -17.42 -13.91
N ASP A 412 15.99 -18.01 -13.13
CA ASP A 412 14.57 -17.76 -13.14
C ASP A 412 14.12 -17.10 -11.84
N GLY A 413 13.38 -16.00 -11.97
CA GLY A 413 12.67 -15.34 -10.89
C GLY A 413 12.45 -13.88 -11.27
N GLY A 414 11.28 -13.36 -10.95
CA GLY A 414 10.71 -12.24 -11.68
C GLY A 414 10.44 -12.62 -13.15
N MET A 415 9.69 -13.71 -13.42
CA MET A 415 9.44 -14.11 -14.79
C MET A 415 7.99 -14.28 -15.23
N THR A 416 7.10 -14.75 -14.35
CA THR A 416 5.73 -15.08 -14.74
C THR A 416 4.84 -13.84 -14.75
N CYS A 417 4.51 -13.33 -15.94
CA CYS A 417 3.74 -12.09 -16.07
C CYS A 417 2.65 -12.20 -17.13
N PHE A 418 1.71 -11.27 -17.11
CA PHE A 418 0.60 -11.16 -18.05
C PHE A 418 0.71 -9.90 -18.89
N ALA A 419 0.11 -9.91 -20.08
CA ALA A 419 -0.10 -8.67 -20.83
C ALA A 419 -0.97 -7.69 -20.03
N GLY A 420 -0.80 -6.38 -20.25
CA GLY A 420 -1.47 -5.35 -19.45
C GLY A 420 -2.99 -5.28 -19.60
N ASP A 421 -3.55 -5.90 -20.64
CA ASP A 421 -4.98 -5.99 -20.95
C ASP A 421 -5.68 -7.20 -20.31
N VAL A 422 -4.92 -8.12 -19.71
CA VAL A 422 -5.46 -9.23 -18.92
C VAL A 422 -6.23 -8.68 -17.72
N LYS A 423 -7.37 -9.30 -17.42
CA LYS A 423 -8.34 -8.79 -16.44
C LYS A 423 -8.22 -9.52 -15.11
N LEU A 424 -8.45 -8.77 -14.03
CA LEU A 424 -8.59 -9.25 -12.65
C LEU A 424 -9.98 -8.85 -12.15
N LEU A 425 -10.60 -9.71 -11.34
CA LEU A 425 -11.80 -9.32 -10.58
C LEU A 425 -11.36 -8.77 -9.23
N THR A 426 -11.79 -7.54 -8.94
CA THR A 426 -11.40 -6.80 -7.74
C THR A 426 -12.62 -6.44 -6.89
N ASP A 427 -12.41 -5.87 -5.70
CA ASP A 427 -13.48 -5.29 -4.87
C ASP A 427 -14.20 -4.10 -5.54
N ARG A 428 -13.67 -3.62 -6.68
CA ARG A 428 -14.23 -2.54 -7.52
C ARG A 428 -14.68 -3.04 -8.89
N GLY A 429 -14.95 -4.34 -9.04
CA GLY A 429 -15.30 -4.96 -10.32
C GLY A 429 -14.08 -5.35 -11.16
N PHE A 430 -14.27 -5.54 -12.47
CA PHE A 430 -13.17 -5.94 -13.36
C PHE A 430 -12.23 -4.80 -13.70
N LEU A 431 -10.94 -4.98 -13.44
CA LEU A 431 -9.87 -4.07 -13.82
C LEU A 431 -8.84 -4.79 -14.69
N ARG A 432 -8.12 -4.05 -15.55
CA ARG A 432 -6.99 -4.61 -16.29
C ARG A 432 -5.73 -4.54 -15.44
N PHE A 433 -4.78 -5.42 -15.69
CA PHE A 433 -3.50 -5.45 -14.96
C PHE A 433 -2.78 -4.11 -14.91
N LYS A 434 -2.77 -3.37 -16.03
CA LYS A 434 -2.16 -2.03 -16.06
C LYS A 434 -2.86 -1.05 -15.11
N ASP A 435 -4.19 -1.11 -15.01
CA ASP A 435 -4.97 -0.24 -14.14
C ASP A 435 -4.73 -0.63 -12.67
N VAL A 436 -4.65 -1.93 -12.38
CA VAL A 436 -4.30 -2.44 -11.04
C VAL A 436 -2.89 -2.00 -10.63
N TYR A 437 -1.91 -2.09 -11.54
CA TYR A 437 -0.56 -1.61 -11.29
C TYR A 437 -0.57 -0.12 -10.91
N GLU A 438 -1.23 0.73 -11.71
CA GLU A 438 -1.34 2.16 -11.43
C GLU A 438 -1.97 2.46 -10.06
N ILE A 439 -3.05 1.75 -9.70
CA ILE A 439 -3.74 1.91 -8.40
C ILE A 439 -2.81 1.54 -7.24
N ILE A 440 -2.06 0.43 -7.35
CA ILE A 440 -1.16 -0.02 -6.28
C ILE A 440 0.05 0.90 -6.14
N GLN A 441 0.60 1.41 -7.25
CA GLN A 441 1.67 2.42 -7.19
C GLN A 441 1.23 3.72 -6.52
N GLN A 442 -0.07 4.03 -6.50
CA GLN A 442 -0.65 5.17 -5.79
C GLN A 442 -0.90 4.90 -4.31
N GLY A 443 -0.54 3.71 -3.79
CA GLY A 443 -0.75 3.30 -2.40
C GLY A 443 -2.22 3.05 -2.05
N ILE A 444 -3.08 2.85 -3.05
CA ILE A 444 -4.50 2.60 -2.85
C ILE A 444 -4.70 1.09 -2.63
N PRO A 445 -5.26 0.66 -1.48
CA PRO A 445 -5.51 -0.76 -1.25
C PRO A 445 -6.58 -1.29 -2.21
N LEU A 446 -6.37 -2.53 -2.67
CA LEU A 446 -7.24 -3.24 -3.59
C LEU A 446 -7.29 -4.71 -3.22
N LYS A 447 -8.47 -5.33 -3.31
CA LYS A 447 -8.62 -6.78 -3.10
C LYS A 447 -8.80 -7.50 -4.43
N VAL A 448 -8.26 -8.70 -4.51
CA VAL A 448 -8.38 -9.61 -5.66
C VAL A 448 -8.80 -11.01 -5.21
N LEU A 449 -9.31 -11.80 -6.15
CA LEU A 449 -9.61 -13.21 -5.89
C LEU A 449 -8.33 -14.05 -5.79
N SER A 450 -8.25 -14.85 -4.73
CA SER A 450 -7.25 -15.88 -4.48
C SER A 450 -7.93 -17.25 -4.32
N PHE A 451 -7.15 -18.33 -4.38
CA PHE A 451 -7.62 -19.69 -4.19
C PHE A 451 -6.85 -20.36 -3.06
N ASN A 452 -7.56 -20.78 -2.01
CA ASN A 452 -6.98 -21.46 -0.87
C ASN A 452 -6.80 -22.95 -1.18
N LEU A 453 -5.55 -23.42 -1.22
CA LEU A 453 -5.22 -24.80 -1.60
C LEU A 453 -5.66 -25.82 -0.54
N GLU A 454 -5.79 -25.40 0.72
CA GLU A 454 -6.21 -26.26 1.82
C GLU A 454 -7.72 -26.43 1.84
N THR A 455 -8.48 -25.36 1.74
CA THR A 455 -9.96 -25.42 1.75
C THR A 455 -10.52 -25.77 0.36
N MET A 456 -9.73 -25.58 -0.70
CA MET A 456 -10.14 -25.66 -2.11
C MET A 456 -11.28 -24.68 -2.47
N LYS A 457 -11.28 -23.52 -1.83
CA LYS A 457 -12.27 -22.44 -1.99
C LYS A 457 -11.60 -21.15 -2.47
N THR A 458 -12.38 -20.32 -3.14
CA THR A 458 -11.95 -18.98 -3.55
C THR A 458 -12.20 -17.98 -2.41
N GLU A 459 -11.30 -17.00 -2.26
CA GLU A 459 -11.35 -15.99 -1.19
C GLU A 459 -10.82 -14.62 -1.66
N TRP A 460 -11.21 -13.56 -0.96
CA TRP A 460 -10.73 -12.20 -1.23
C TRP A 460 -9.48 -11.91 -0.42
N LYS A 461 -8.43 -11.43 -1.08
CA LYS A 461 -7.13 -11.08 -0.47
C LYS A 461 -6.63 -9.72 -0.95
N ASN A 462 -5.85 -9.02 -0.12
CA ASN A 462 -5.28 -7.75 -0.53
C ASN A 462 -4.11 -7.97 -1.51
N VAL A 463 -3.94 -7.01 -2.41
CA VAL A 463 -2.75 -6.90 -3.25
C VAL A 463 -1.66 -6.20 -2.44
N ALA A 464 -0.55 -6.90 -2.21
CA ALA A 464 0.59 -6.40 -1.45
C ALA A 464 1.51 -5.52 -2.31
N ALA A 465 1.71 -5.89 -3.58
CA ALA A 465 2.55 -5.17 -4.52
C ALA A 465 2.13 -5.44 -5.97
N ALA A 466 2.61 -4.59 -6.89
CA ALA A 466 2.43 -4.78 -8.33
C ALA A 466 3.73 -4.43 -9.06
N MET A 467 4.04 -5.18 -10.13
CA MET A 467 5.26 -5.00 -10.93
C MET A 467 4.94 -4.82 -12.41
N LYS A 468 5.85 -4.14 -13.11
CA LYS A 468 5.85 -3.93 -14.56
C LYS A 468 7.26 -4.16 -15.11
N ARG A 469 7.39 -4.92 -16.20
CA ARG A 469 8.67 -5.13 -16.92
C ARG A 469 8.43 -5.44 -18.40
N ARG A 470 9.48 -5.65 -19.20
CA ARG A 470 9.36 -6.21 -20.56
C ARG A 470 9.69 -7.70 -20.57
N ALA A 471 8.90 -8.49 -21.27
CA ALA A 471 9.16 -9.92 -21.45
C ALA A 471 8.48 -10.47 -22.70
N ARG A 472 8.94 -11.64 -23.16
CA ARG A 472 8.31 -12.37 -24.26
C ARG A 472 6.97 -12.97 -23.83
N LEU A 473 5.94 -12.71 -24.61
CA LEU A 473 4.59 -13.23 -24.44
C LEU A 473 4.27 -14.37 -25.42
N ILE A 474 3.44 -15.29 -24.95
CA ILE A 474 2.71 -16.25 -25.78
C ILE A 474 1.22 -16.03 -25.58
N ARG A 475 0.45 -16.33 -26.63
CA ARG A 475 -1.01 -16.39 -26.57
C ARG A 475 -1.44 -17.83 -26.41
N VAL A 476 -2.24 -18.11 -25.40
CA VAL A 476 -2.89 -19.40 -25.20
C VAL A 476 -4.41 -19.26 -25.29
N ALA A 477 -5.10 -20.31 -25.72
CA ALA A 477 -6.56 -20.38 -25.67
C ALA A 477 -7.03 -21.44 -24.69
N ILE A 478 -8.08 -21.11 -23.95
CA ILE A 478 -8.65 -21.97 -22.91
C ILE A 478 -10.06 -22.37 -23.32
N SER A 479 -10.33 -23.67 -23.37
CA SER A 479 -11.68 -24.17 -23.60
C SER A 479 -11.89 -25.59 -23.10
N GLN A 480 -13.14 -25.95 -22.82
CA GLN A 480 -13.49 -27.31 -22.42
C GLN A 480 -13.08 -28.38 -23.46
N THR A 481 -13.19 -28.08 -24.76
CA THR A 481 -12.91 -29.05 -25.83
C THR A 481 -11.51 -28.94 -26.43
N GLY A 482 -10.81 -27.82 -26.22
CA GLY A 482 -9.58 -27.48 -26.92
C GLY A 482 -9.78 -27.02 -28.36
N ARG A 483 -11.02 -26.93 -28.87
CA ARG A 483 -11.31 -26.50 -30.25
C ARG A 483 -11.56 -25.01 -30.40
N ALA A 484 -12.00 -24.34 -29.33
CA ALA A 484 -12.29 -22.92 -29.37
C ALA A 484 -11.01 -22.12 -29.13
N GLN A 485 -10.61 -21.32 -30.12
CA GLN A 485 -9.35 -20.56 -30.12
C GLN A 485 -9.51 -19.07 -29.78
N LYS A 486 -10.74 -18.58 -29.63
CA LYS A 486 -11.05 -17.15 -29.39
C LYS A 486 -11.09 -16.75 -27.90
N ASN A 487 -10.91 -17.70 -26.99
CA ASN A 487 -10.92 -17.43 -25.56
C ASN A 487 -9.49 -17.40 -25.05
N THR A 488 -8.84 -16.26 -25.25
CA THR A 488 -7.38 -16.12 -25.19
C THR A 488 -6.90 -15.49 -23.89
N LEU A 489 -5.66 -15.79 -23.55
CA LEU A 489 -4.88 -15.21 -22.46
C LEU A 489 -3.45 -15.01 -22.95
N ASP A 490 -2.88 -13.85 -22.65
CA ASP A 490 -1.52 -13.50 -23.03
C ASP A 490 -0.65 -13.45 -21.78
N LEU A 491 0.38 -14.30 -21.77
CA LEU A 491 1.24 -14.53 -20.62
C LEU A 491 2.63 -14.94 -21.06
N THR A 492 3.59 -14.84 -20.13
CA THR A 492 4.93 -15.38 -20.38
C THR A 492 4.89 -16.91 -20.41
N PRO A 493 5.74 -17.55 -21.24
CA PRO A 493 5.69 -18.99 -21.49
C PRO A 493 6.06 -19.88 -20.28
N ASP A 494 6.74 -19.28 -19.30
CA ASP A 494 7.15 -19.87 -18.03
C ASP A 494 6.10 -19.67 -16.92
N HIS A 495 4.96 -19.01 -17.20
CA HIS A 495 3.94 -18.79 -16.17
C HIS A 495 3.45 -20.11 -15.57
N LYS A 496 3.29 -20.14 -14.25
CA LYS A 496 2.75 -21.31 -13.56
C LYS A 496 1.24 -21.22 -13.40
N LEU A 497 0.55 -22.26 -13.86
CA LEU A 497 -0.90 -22.42 -13.73
C LEU A 497 -1.19 -23.59 -12.81
N LEU A 498 -2.30 -23.50 -12.07
CA LEU A 498 -2.74 -24.59 -11.21
C LEU A 498 -3.26 -25.77 -12.05
N SER A 499 -2.83 -26.97 -11.70
CA SER A 499 -3.10 -28.24 -12.38
C SER A 499 -3.28 -29.35 -11.34
N LEU A 500 -3.69 -30.53 -11.80
CA LEU A 500 -3.80 -31.74 -10.98
C LEU A 500 -2.82 -32.81 -11.46
N ASN A 501 -2.29 -33.59 -10.51
CA ASN A 501 -1.58 -34.82 -10.76
C ASN A 501 -1.89 -35.84 -9.64
N GLY A 502 -2.62 -36.90 -9.99
CA GLY A 502 -3.02 -37.92 -9.02
C GLY A 502 -3.83 -37.34 -7.86
N ARG A 503 -4.81 -36.46 -8.17
CA ARG A 503 -5.64 -35.71 -7.19
C ARG A 503 -4.91 -34.64 -6.38
N LYS A 504 -3.58 -34.52 -6.46
CA LYS A 504 -2.84 -33.43 -5.80
C LYS A 504 -2.83 -32.17 -6.67
N LEU A 505 -3.04 -31.02 -6.04
CA LEU A 505 -2.91 -29.70 -6.68
C LEU A 505 -1.42 -29.34 -6.79
N LEU A 506 -1.01 -28.89 -7.97
CA LEU A 506 0.35 -28.43 -8.22
C LEU A 506 0.35 -27.28 -9.23
N TYR A 507 1.37 -26.44 -9.12
CA TYR A 507 1.63 -25.38 -10.08
C TYR A 507 2.67 -25.84 -11.09
N GLU A 508 2.29 -25.83 -12.37
CA GLU A 508 3.14 -26.27 -13.48
C GLU A 508 3.31 -25.14 -14.49
N GLU A 509 4.48 -25.07 -15.13
CA GLU A 509 4.75 -24.08 -16.17
C GLU A 509 3.87 -24.33 -17.40
N VAL A 510 3.43 -23.26 -18.04
CA VAL A 510 2.54 -23.33 -19.21
C VAL A 510 3.16 -24.16 -20.32
N ASN A 511 4.46 -24.01 -20.59
CA ASN A 511 5.14 -24.86 -21.57
C ASN A 511 5.07 -26.36 -21.23
N THR A 512 5.24 -26.74 -19.96
CA THR A 512 5.11 -28.13 -19.51
C THR A 512 3.67 -28.63 -19.62
N ILE A 513 2.70 -27.79 -19.25
CA ILE A 513 1.28 -28.14 -19.38
C ILE A 513 0.92 -28.35 -20.85
N LEU A 514 1.42 -27.50 -21.74
CA LEU A 514 1.23 -27.59 -23.19
C LEU A 514 1.91 -28.84 -23.77
N SER A 515 3.15 -29.14 -23.39
CA SER A 515 3.88 -30.32 -23.87
C SER A 515 3.20 -31.62 -23.45
N ASP A 516 2.78 -31.69 -22.18
CA ASP A 516 2.17 -32.89 -21.60
C ASP A 516 0.67 -32.99 -21.94
N GLN A 517 0.13 -31.98 -22.64
CA GLN A 517 -1.29 -31.82 -22.93
C GLN A 517 -2.17 -31.87 -21.67
N LYS A 518 -1.68 -31.34 -20.54
CA LYS A 518 -2.42 -31.27 -19.28
C LYS A 518 -3.54 -30.23 -19.37
N MET A 519 -4.50 -30.36 -18.46
CA MET A 519 -5.59 -29.42 -18.28
C MET A 519 -5.31 -28.55 -17.06
N VAL A 520 -5.82 -27.31 -17.09
CA VAL A 520 -5.61 -26.30 -16.05
C VAL A 520 -6.87 -26.15 -15.20
N CYS A 521 -6.67 -25.81 -13.93
CA CYS A 521 -7.75 -25.48 -13.00
C CYS A 521 -8.27 -24.06 -13.27
N VAL A 522 -9.58 -23.94 -13.40
CA VAL A 522 -10.31 -22.68 -13.49
C VAL A 522 -11.27 -22.57 -12.33
N ALA A 523 -11.34 -21.40 -11.70
CA ALA A 523 -12.31 -21.16 -10.64
C ALA A 523 -13.74 -21.25 -11.22
N ASP A 524 -14.68 -21.78 -10.47
CA ASP A 524 -16.07 -21.87 -10.95
C ASP A 524 -17.12 -21.41 -9.94
N LYS A 525 -16.66 -20.99 -8.76
CA LYS A 525 -17.44 -20.24 -7.79
C LYS A 525 -16.58 -19.11 -7.20
N ILE A 526 -17.21 -17.98 -6.88
CA ILE A 526 -16.57 -16.86 -6.17
C ILE A 526 -17.39 -16.50 -4.91
N PRO A 527 -16.74 -16.07 -3.81
CA PRO A 527 -17.41 -15.70 -2.57
C PRO A 527 -18.02 -14.29 -2.65
N SER A 528 -18.84 -13.94 -1.66
CA SER A 528 -19.34 -12.58 -1.48
C SER A 528 -18.18 -11.69 -1.06
N LEU A 529 -18.20 -10.42 -1.46
CA LEU A 529 -17.18 -9.45 -1.04
C LEU A 529 -17.36 -9.04 0.43
N THR A 530 -18.60 -8.93 0.89
CA THR A 530 -19.00 -8.54 2.26
C THR A 530 -20.18 -9.39 2.73
N GLU A 531 -20.73 -9.12 3.91
CA GLU A 531 -22.04 -9.65 4.31
C GLU A 531 -23.07 -9.39 3.19
N GLU A 532 -23.86 -10.41 2.89
CA GLU A 532 -24.81 -10.39 1.78
C GLU A 532 -25.94 -9.41 2.11
N LEU A 533 -26.09 -8.37 1.27
CA LEU A 533 -27.25 -7.51 1.30
C LEU A 533 -28.45 -8.31 0.76
N ASP A 534 -29.59 -8.23 1.44
CA ASP A 534 -30.88 -8.80 1.02
C ASP A 534 -31.78 -7.69 0.45
N PRO A 535 -31.60 -7.27 -0.82
CA PRO A 535 -32.52 -6.35 -1.47
C PRO A 535 -33.84 -7.04 -1.81
N ASP A 536 -34.93 -6.28 -1.98
CA ASP A 536 -36.21 -6.86 -2.41
C ASP A 536 -36.02 -7.62 -3.74
N ALA A 537 -36.38 -8.91 -3.77
CA ALA A 537 -36.30 -9.75 -4.96
C ALA A 537 -36.99 -9.13 -6.19
N ASP A 538 -38.07 -8.35 -5.99
CA ASP A 538 -38.74 -7.61 -7.04
C ASP A 538 -37.90 -6.43 -7.56
N GLU A 539 -37.09 -5.78 -6.71
CA GLU A 539 -36.14 -4.73 -7.11
C GLU A 539 -35.02 -5.32 -7.95
N ALA A 540 -34.45 -6.45 -7.54
CA ALA A 540 -33.43 -7.17 -8.30
C ALA A 540 -33.94 -7.59 -9.69
N TYR A 541 -35.16 -8.14 -9.77
CA TYR A 541 -35.78 -8.51 -11.04
C TYR A 541 -36.01 -7.28 -11.94
N VAL A 542 -36.52 -6.18 -11.38
CA VAL A 542 -36.73 -4.92 -12.12
C VAL A 542 -35.39 -4.36 -12.61
N LEU A 543 -34.35 -4.37 -11.78
CA LEU A 543 -33.01 -3.94 -12.15
C LEU A 543 -32.49 -4.75 -13.35
N GLY A 544 -32.63 -6.08 -13.34
CA GLY A 544 -32.27 -6.94 -14.47
C GLY A 544 -33.04 -6.59 -15.75
N ALA A 545 -34.35 -6.35 -15.65
CA ALA A 545 -35.19 -5.95 -16.78
C ALA A 545 -34.77 -4.57 -17.36
N ILE A 546 -34.43 -3.61 -16.48
CA ILE A 546 -33.97 -2.28 -16.89
C ILE A 546 -32.54 -2.32 -17.48
N VAL A 547 -31.65 -3.16 -16.94
CA VAL A 547 -30.31 -3.37 -17.52
C VAL A 547 -30.42 -3.97 -18.93
N SER A 548 -31.36 -4.89 -19.16
CA SER A 548 -31.59 -5.52 -20.46
C SER A 548 -32.27 -4.57 -21.47
N ASP A 549 -33.55 -4.22 -21.25
CA ASP A 549 -34.40 -3.49 -22.21
C ASP A 549 -34.69 -2.02 -21.80
N GLY A 550 -34.02 -1.50 -20.78
CA GLY A 550 -34.30 -0.19 -20.20
C GLY A 550 -33.30 0.91 -20.57
N ASN A 551 -33.74 2.16 -20.40
CA ASN A 551 -32.90 3.35 -20.50
C ASN A 551 -33.25 4.35 -19.38
N ILE A 552 -32.25 5.05 -18.85
CA ILE A 552 -32.43 6.03 -17.78
C ILE A 552 -31.90 7.36 -18.28
N ASN A 553 -32.76 8.38 -18.30
CA ASN A 553 -32.42 9.74 -18.65
C ASN A 553 -32.44 10.59 -17.38
N LEU A 554 -31.31 11.17 -17.02
CA LEU A 554 -31.17 12.05 -15.86
C LEU A 554 -30.58 13.40 -16.29
N THR A 555 -31.22 14.47 -15.84
CA THR A 555 -30.78 15.86 -15.99
C THR A 555 -30.92 16.55 -14.64
N GLY A 556 -30.34 17.76 -14.48
CA GLY A 556 -30.36 18.49 -13.21
C GLY A 556 -31.74 18.60 -12.55
N ASN A 557 -32.81 18.76 -13.34
CA ASN A 557 -34.17 18.94 -12.82
C ASN A 557 -35.16 17.82 -13.18
N HIS A 558 -34.80 16.87 -14.05
CA HIS A 558 -35.71 15.82 -14.52
C HIS A 558 -35.04 14.45 -14.54
N GLY A 559 -35.79 13.42 -14.16
CA GLY A 559 -35.37 12.03 -14.32
C GLY A 559 -36.49 11.15 -14.86
N GLN A 560 -36.15 10.29 -15.82
CA GLN A 560 -37.07 9.40 -16.50
C GLN A 560 -36.44 8.02 -16.66
N VAL A 561 -37.20 6.99 -16.32
CA VAL A 561 -36.84 5.59 -16.55
C VAL A 561 -37.75 5.05 -17.63
N TYR A 562 -37.17 4.42 -18.64
CA TYR A 562 -37.86 3.74 -19.72
C TYR A 562 -37.56 2.25 -19.66
N PHE A 563 -38.59 1.45 -19.87
CA PHE A 563 -38.53 0.03 -20.18
C PHE A 563 -39.24 -0.17 -21.51
N ILE A 564 -38.53 -0.61 -22.54
CA ILE A 564 -39.08 -0.65 -23.91
C ILE A 564 -39.30 -2.10 -24.31
N GLN A 565 -40.54 -2.49 -24.62
CA GLN A 565 -40.82 -3.85 -25.02
C GLN A 565 -41.97 -3.96 -26.03
N LYS A 566 -41.92 -5.01 -26.87
CA LYS A 566 -43.02 -5.35 -27.79
C LYS A 566 -44.14 -6.08 -27.02
N PRO A 567 -45.38 -5.56 -27.00
CA PRO A 567 -46.50 -6.18 -26.29
C PRO A 567 -47.08 -7.36 -27.08
N VAL A 568 -46.28 -8.40 -27.30
CA VAL A 568 -46.71 -9.66 -27.91
C VAL A 568 -47.12 -10.67 -26.82
N PRO A 569 -48.02 -11.63 -27.09
CA PRO A 569 -48.52 -12.58 -26.09
C PRO A 569 -47.40 -13.27 -25.29
N GLU A 570 -46.28 -13.60 -25.95
CA GLU A 570 -45.14 -14.28 -25.33
C GLU A 570 -44.38 -13.39 -24.34
N LYS A 571 -44.37 -12.06 -24.53
CA LYS A 571 -43.67 -11.11 -23.65
C LYS A 571 -44.58 -10.49 -22.60
N MET A 572 -45.90 -10.68 -22.71
CA MET A 572 -46.86 -10.07 -21.79
C MET A 572 -46.68 -10.49 -20.31
N PRO A 573 -46.36 -11.76 -19.98
CA PRO A 573 -46.06 -12.15 -18.61
C PRO A 573 -44.88 -11.39 -18.00
N PHE A 574 -43.81 -11.16 -18.78
CA PHE A 574 -42.65 -10.38 -18.37
C PHE A 574 -43.01 -8.92 -18.13
N ILE A 575 -43.69 -8.29 -19.10
CA ILE A 575 -44.10 -6.88 -18.99
C ILE A 575 -45.01 -6.66 -17.77
N ASN A 576 -46.00 -7.52 -17.56
CA ASN A 576 -46.92 -7.41 -16.43
C ASN A 576 -46.20 -7.58 -15.09
N TYR A 577 -45.24 -8.50 -15.01
CA TYR A 577 -44.43 -8.68 -13.82
C TYR A 577 -43.60 -7.42 -13.52
N VAL A 578 -42.87 -6.89 -14.52
CA VAL A 578 -42.09 -5.65 -14.36
C VAL A 578 -42.96 -4.50 -13.90
N LYS A 579 -44.14 -4.28 -14.49
CA LYS A 579 -45.08 -3.22 -14.06
C LYS A 579 -45.49 -3.36 -12.60
N ARG A 580 -45.89 -4.58 -12.19
CA ARG A 580 -46.33 -4.85 -10.82
C ARG A 580 -45.19 -4.70 -9.81
N SER A 581 -44.03 -5.29 -10.10
CA SER A 581 -42.85 -5.22 -9.24
C SER A 581 -42.32 -3.79 -9.14
N PHE A 582 -42.29 -3.04 -10.25
CA PHE A 582 -41.92 -1.62 -10.24
C PHE A 582 -42.85 -0.79 -9.36
N ARG A 583 -44.18 -1.01 -9.44
CA ARG A 583 -45.15 -0.35 -8.56
C ARG A 583 -44.95 -0.72 -7.10
N LYS A 584 -44.70 -2.01 -6.80
CA LYS A 584 -44.47 -2.50 -5.44
C LYS A 584 -43.22 -1.86 -4.82
N VAL A 585 -42.11 -1.84 -5.55
CA VAL A 585 -40.81 -1.38 -5.07
C VAL A 585 -40.75 0.15 -4.98
N TYR A 586 -41.24 0.86 -6.00
CA TYR A 586 -41.05 2.30 -6.13
C TYR A 586 -42.32 3.12 -5.84
N GLY A 587 -43.47 2.49 -5.64
CA GLY A 587 -44.74 3.19 -5.37
C GLY A 587 -45.37 3.89 -6.58
N TYR A 588 -44.80 3.75 -7.78
CA TYR A 588 -45.26 4.43 -9.00
C TYR A 588 -45.58 3.45 -10.13
N ASP A 589 -46.60 3.74 -10.94
CA ASP A 589 -46.92 2.97 -12.13
C ASP A 589 -46.06 3.39 -13.34
N LEU A 590 -45.73 2.42 -14.21
CA LEU A 590 -45.14 2.69 -15.51
C LEU A 590 -46.22 3.06 -16.54
N ARG A 591 -46.15 4.28 -17.07
CA ARG A 591 -47.07 4.79 -18.10
C ARG A 591 -46.73 4.22 -19.46
N GLU A 592 -47.74 3.91 -20.27
CA GLU A 592 -47.55 3.34 -21.59
C GLU A 592 -47.49 4.43 -22.67
N TYR A 593 -46.48 4.35 -23.53
CA TYR A 593 -46.33 5.21 -24.68
C TYR A 593 -45.98 4.37 -25.91
N PRO A 594 -46.92 4.15 -26.86
CA PRO A 594 -46.65 3.39 -28.06
C PRO A 594 -45.65 4.14 -28.96
N LYS A 595 -44.54 3.49 -29.34
CA LYS A 595 -43.58 4.06 -30.29
C LYS A 595 -44.10 3.94 -31.71
N LYS A 596 -43.61 4.80 -32.61
CA LYS A 596 -43.91 4.72 -34.05
C LYS A 596 -43.52 3.33 -34.61
N PRO A 597 -44.30 2.76 -35.53
CA PRO A 597 -43.94 1.50 -36.20
C PRO A 597 -42.55 1.61 -36.83
N SER A 598 -41.72 0.60 -36.61
CA SER A 598 -40.39 0.50 -37.21
C SER A 598 -40.37 -0.65 -38.22
N MET A 599 -39.60 -0.49 -39.30
CA MET A 599 -39.42 -1.50 -40.34
C MET A 599 -37.96 -1.92 -40.36
N SER A 600 -37.70 -3.22 -40.26
CA SER A 600 -36.37 -3.81 -40.36
C SER A 600 -36.40 -4.99 -41.33
N PHE A 601 -35.25 -5.45 -41.82
CA PHE A 601 -35.16 -6.64 -42.65
C PHE A 601 -34.60 -7.80 -41.83
N LEU A 602 -35.34 -8.90 -41.75
CA LEU A 602 -34.87 -10.14 -41.12
C LEU A 602 -34.76 -11.21 -42.21
N ARG A 603 -33.53 -11.65 -42.51
CA ARG A 603 -33.22 -12.57 -43.62
C ARG A 603 -33.79 -12.08 -44.98
N GLY A 604 -33.63 -10.80 -45.27
CA GLY A 604 -34.09 -10.18 -46.53
C GLY A 604 -35.60 -9.89 -46.61
N ARG A 605 -36.39 -10.22 -45.58
CA ARG A 605 -37.83 -9.93 -45.53
C ARG A 605 -38.12 -8.71 -44.67
N PRO A 606 -38.95 -7.74 -45.11
CA PRO A 606 -39.35 -6.61 -44.28
C PRO A 606 -40.25 -7.10 -43.14
N VAL A 607 -39.81 -6.87 -41.91
CA VAL A 607 -40.56 -7.09 -40.68
C VAL A 607 -40.93 -5.73 -40.11
N ARG A 608 -42.24 -5.45 -40.03
CA ARG A 608 -42.77 -4.27 -39.36
C ARG A 608 -43.14 -4.63 -37.92
N GLY A 609 -42.80 -3.77 -36.97
CA GLY A 609 -43.14 -3.98 -35.58
C GLY A 609 -43.27 -2.67 -34.81
N THR A 610 -44.21 -2.65 -33.87
CA THR A 610 -44.45 -1.55 -32.94
C THR A 610 -43.98 -1.98 -31.55
N ALA A 611 -43.21 -1.12 -30.87
CA ALA A 611 -42.79 -1.33 -29.48
C ALA A 611 -43.49 -0.32 -28.58
N THR A 612 -43.67 -0.66 -27.30
CA THR A 612 -44.24 0.24 -26.30
C THR A 612 -43.14 0.64 -25.32
N ALA A 613 -43.03 1.94 -25.03
CA ALA A 613 -42.21 2.45 -23.95
C ALA A 613 -43.07 2.53 -22.69
N TYR A 614 -42.70 1.77 -21.67
CA TYR A 614 -43.25 1.84 -20.32
C TYR A 614 -42.33 2.75 -19.51
N TYR A 615 -42.81 3.90 -19.05
CA TYR A 615 -41.92 4.90 -18.44
C TYR A 615 -42.45 5.48 -17.13
N CYS A 616 -41.52 5.86 -16.26
CA CYS A 616 -41.78 6.60 -15.03
C CYS A 616 -40.96 7.89 -15.05
N ALA A 617 -41.64 9.04 -14.95
CA ALA A 617 -41.01 10.37 -14.92
C ALA A 617 -40.85 10.88 -13.47
N ARG A 618 -40.19 10.07 -12.63
CA ARG A 618 -39.84 10.42 -11.25
C ARG A 618 -38.33 10.45 -11.12
N LYS A 619 -37.80 11.62 -10.75
CA LYS A 619 -36.36 11.85 -10.63
C LYS A 619 -35.71 10.92 -9.60
N GLU A 620 -36.31 10.80 -8.42
CA GLU A 620 -35.82 9.92 -7.34
C GLU A 620 -35.65 8.46 -7.77
N VAL A 621 -36.63 7.93 -8.52
CA VAL A 621 -36.60 6.56 -9.04
C VAL A 621 -35.50 6.41 -10.09
N ALA A 622 -35.36 7.40 -10.98
CA ALA A 622 -34.30 7.41 -11.98
C ALA A 622 -32.91 7.49 -11.33
N GLU A 623 -32.71 8.31 -10.30
CA GLU A 623 -31.44 8.43 -9.56
C GLU A 623 -31.09 7.14 -8.83
N ARG A 624 -32.06 6.46 -8.20
CA ARG A 624 -31.84 5.17 -7.54
C ARG A 624 -31.42 4.09 -8.53
N LEU A 625 -32.17 3.94 -9.62
CA LEU A 625 -31.85 2.95 -10.66
C LEU A 625 -30.55 3.25 -11.40
N ASP A 626 -30.21 4.53 -11.63
CA ASP A 626 -28.94 4.93 -12.24
C ASP A 626 -27.76 4.63 -11.31
N ARG A 627 -27.90 4.88 -10.00
CA ARG A 627 -26.88 4.51 -9.01
C ARG A 627 -26.64 3.00 -8.98
N LEU A 628 -27.69 2.20 -8.95
CA LEU A 628 -27.61 0.73 -9.01
C LEU A 628 -27.01 0.25 -10.33
N LYS A 629 -27.38 0.87 -11.46
CA LYS A 629 -26.85 0.52 -12.78
C LYS A 629 -25.36 0.85 -12.92
N ARG A 630 -24.89 1.99 -12.41
CA ARG A 630 -23.47 2.39 -12.47
C ARG A 630 -22.56 1.53 -11.58
N GLY A 631 -23.03 1.15 -10.40
CA GLY A 631 -22.32 0.26 -9.47
C GLY A 631 -22.78 -1.19 -9.55
N ILE A 632 -23.21 -1.65 -10.74
CA ILE A 632 -23.87 -2.95 -10.87
C ILE A 632 -22.92 -4.12 -10.58
N GLN A 633 -21.61 -3.95 -10.83
CA GLN A 633 -20.62 -5.00 -10.56
C GLN A 633 -20.43 -5.19 -9.06
N GLU A 634 -20.23 -4.10 -8.33
CA GLU A 634 -20.12 -4.07 -6.87
C GLU A 634 -21.42 -4.54 -6.21
N TRP A 635 -22.57 -4.18 -6.79
CA TRP A 635 -23.86 -4.71 -6.35
C TRP A 635 -23.91 -6.24 -6.51
N THR A 636 -23.54 -6.79 -7.67
CA THR A 636 -23.50 -8.26 -7.86
C THR A 636 -22.48 -8.98 -6.98
N LEU A 637 -21.46 -8.29 -6.47
CA LEU A 637 -20.46 -8.83 -5.55
C LEU A 637 -20.95 -8.94 -4.09
N THR A 638 -22.01 -8.20 -3.74
CA THR A 638 -22.42 -7.98 -2.34
C THR A 638 -23.83 -8.47 -2.02
N VAL A 639 -24.64 -8.83 -3.01
CA VAL A 639 -26.02 -9.32 -2.78
C VAL A 639 -26.11 -10.85 -2.62
N ASP A 640 -27.21 -11.29 -2.03
CA ASP A 640 -27.55 -12.69 -1.79
C ASP A 640 -27.87 -13.49 -3.07
N GLU A 641 -27.82 -14.82 -2.98
CA GLU A 641 -28.07 -15.71 -4.12
C GLU A 641 -29.49 -15.60 -4.71
N ASP A 642 -30.55 -15.32 -3.93
CA ASP A 642 -31.91 -15.19 -4.45
C ASP A 642 -32.05 -13.92 -5.28
N SER A 643 -31.49 -12.81 -4.81
CA SER A 643 -31.43 -11.55 -5.54
C SER A 643 -30.68 -11.68 -6.86
N LEU A 644 -29.54 -12.39 -6.88
CA LEU A 644 -28.81 -12.70 -8.12
C LEU A 644 -29.66 -13.52 -9.11
N LEU A 645 -30.42 -14.51 -8.63
CA LEU A 645 -31.31 -15.30 -9.47
C LEU A 645 -32.44 -14.45 -10.07
N ASN A 646 -33.03 -13.54 -9.30
CA ASN A 646 -34.07 -12.63 -9.78
C ASN A 646 -33.50 -11.62 -10.79
N PHE A 647 -32.32 -11.06 -10.54
CA PHE A 647 -31.60 -10.19 -11.46
C PHE A 647 -31.32 -10.88 -12.81
N LEU A 648 -30.75 -12.09 -12.78
CA LEU A 648 -30.50 -12.89 -13.98
C LEU A 648 -31.81 -13.27 -14.71
N ALA A 649 -32.88 -13.54 -13.98
CA ALA A 649 -34.19 -13.82 -14.58
C ALA A 649 -34.79 -12.60 -15.29
N GLY A 650 -34.65 -11.40 -14.72
CA GLY A 650 -35.03 -10.14 -15.36
C GLY A 650 -34.29 -9.91 -16.68
N ILE A 651 -32.97 -10.16 -16.70
CA ILE A 651 -32.15 -10.08 -17.92
C ILE A 651 -32.57 -11.16 -18.93
N ALA A 652 -32.75 -12.40 -18.49
CA ALA A 652 -33.11 -13.52 -19.36
C ALA A 652 -34.50 -13.33 -19.98
N ASP A 653 -35.46 -12.78 -19.26
CA ASP A 653 -36.78 -12.47 -19.83
C ASP A 653 -36.75 -11.29 -20.80
N GLY A 654 -35.77 -10.39 -20.70
CA GLY A 654 -35.54 -9.34 -21.68
C GLY A 654 -34.90 -9.84 -22.98
N ASP A 655 -33.59 -10.09 -22.90
CA ASP A 655 -32.70 -10.43 -24.03
C ASP A 655 -32.40 -11.94 -24.16
N GLY A 656 -32.92 -12.77 -23.27
CA GLY A 656 -32.66 -14.20 -23.28
C GLY A 656 -33.46 -14.99 -24.32
N SER A 657 -32.91 -16.12 -24.74
CA SER A 657 -33.55 -17.07 -25.65
C SER A 657 -33.33 -18.51 -25.18
N LEU A 658 -34.40 -19.29 -25.22
CA LEU A 658 -34.41 -20.72 -24.95
C LEU A 658 -34.92 -21.43 -26.21
N THR A 659 -34.08 -22.20 -26.90
CA THR A 659 -34.51 -22.93 -28.10
C THR A 659 -35.27 -24.21 -27.71
N GLN A 660 -36.36 -24.52 -28.43
CA GLN A 660 -37.32 -25.59 -28.07
C GLN A 660 -36.71 -26.99 -27.87
N ASN A 661 -35.53 -27.25 -28.48
CA ASN A 661 -34.80 -28.51 -28.40
C ASN A 661 -33.47 -28.42 -27.63
N SER A 662 -33.09 -27.26 -27.09
CA SER A 662 -31.81 -27.11 -26.37
C SER A 662 -32.00 -26.93 -24.88
N SER A 663 -31.15 -27.61 -24.12
CA SER A 663 -30.98 -27.41 -22.68
C SER A 663 -29.99 -26.27 -22.41
N ARG A 664 -30.10 -25.15 -23.14
CA ARG A 664 -29.15 -24.03 -23.11
C ARG A 664 -29.90 -22.70 -23.13
N LEU A 665 -29.71 -21.91 -22.07
CA LEU A 665 -30.15 -20.52 -22.03
C LEU A 665 -29.08 -19.65 -22.68
N GLN A 666 -29.48 -18.80 -23.63
CA GLN A 666 -28.59 -17.85 -24.28
C GLN A 666 -29.02 -16.43 -23.94
N ILE A 667 -28.08 -15.58 -23.55
CA ILE A 667 -28.32 -14.16 -23.27
C ILE A 667 -27.39 -13.34 -24.16
N PHE A 668 -27.95 -12.38 -24.89
CA PHE A 668 -27.21 -11.51 -25.80
C PHE A 668 -27.00 -10.14 -25.16
N LEU A 669 -25.74 -9.73 -24.97
CA LEU A 669 -25.38 -8.54 -24.18
C LEU A 669 -24.32 -7.69 -24.88
N SER A 670 -24.28 -6.40 -24.53
CA SER A 670 -23.12 -5.54 -24.75
C SER A 670 -22.06 -5.77 -23.67
N GLU A 671 -20.83 -5.30 -23.89
CA GLU A 671 -19.69 -5.51 -22.97
C GLU A 671 -19.95 -4.96 -21.56
N GLU A 672 -20.51 -3.75 -21.45
CA GLU A 672 -20.83 -3.11 -20.16
C GLU A 672 -21.75 -3.97 -19.28
N LYS A 673 -22.70 -4.69 -19.89
CA LYS A 673 -23.66 -5.56 -19.18
C LYS A 673 -23.09 -6.94 -18.89
N LEU A 674 -22.13 -7.39 -19.70
CA LEU A 674 -21.55 -8.72 -19.64
C LEU A 674 -20.87 -8.99 -18.29
N GLN A 675 -20.11 -8.03 -17.79
CA GLN A 675 -19.30 -8.18 -16.58
C GLN A 675 -20.15 -8.50 -15.34
N ALA A 676 -21.24 -7.76 -15.13
CA ALA A 676 -22.18 -8.02 -14.03
C ALA A 676 -22.85 -9.40 -14.14
N VAL A 677 -23.22 -9.82 -15.36
CA VAL A 677 -23.80 -11.15 -15.59
C VAL A 677 -22.79 -12.26 -15.31
N VAL A 678 -21.51 -12.06 -15.68
CA VAL A 678 -20.44 -13.01 -15.36
C VAL A 678 -20.25 -13.14 -13.85
N ILE A 679 -20.17 -12.02 -13.11
CA ILE A 679 -20.03 -12.02 -11.65
C ILE A 679 -21.21 -12.75 -11.00
N ALA A 680 -22.44 -12.42 -11.39
CA ALA A 680 -23.65 -13.06 -10.86
C ALA A 680 -23.67 -14.57 -11.10
N LEU A 681 -23.26 -15.03 -12.29
CA LEU A 681 -23.19 -16.45 -12.60
C LEU A 681 -22.10 -17.16 -11.78
N LEU A 682 -20.91 -16.57 -11.64
CA LEU A 682 -19.82 -17.15 -10.85
C LEU A 682 -20.17 -17.19 -9.35
N ARG A 683 -20.85 -16.18 -8.79
CA ARG A 683 -21.35 -16.22 -7.41
C ARG A 683 -22.30 -17.40 -7.17
N LEU A 684 -23.12 -17.73 -8.17
CA LEU A 684 -24.04 -18.87 -8.16
C LEU A 684 -23.38 -20.22 -8.47
N GLY A 685 -22.06 -20.25 -8.70
CA GLY A 685 -21.32 -21.47 -9.07
C GLY A 685 -21.55 -21.94 -10.50
N ILE A 686 -21.92 -21.03 -11.40
CA ILE A 686 -22.22 -21.29 -12.81
C ILE A 686 -21.12 -20.66 -13.67
N LEU A 687 -20.38 -21.47 -14.41
CA LEU A 687 -19.37 -21.00 -15.35
C LEU A 687 -19.99 -20.87 -16.77
N PRO A 688 -20.23 -19.64 -17.28
CA PRO A 688 -20.81 -19.47 -18.60
C PRO A 688 -19.82 -19.77 -19.74
N GLN A 689 -20.36 -20.14 -20.90
CA GLN A 689 -19.60 -20.15 -22.15
C GLN A 689 -19.91 -18.88 -22.94
N ILE A 690 -18.90 -18.04 -23.14
CA ILE A 690 -19.06 -16.75 -23.80
C ILE A 690 -18.45 -16.81 -25.20
N THR A 691 -19.23 -16.35 -26.18
CA THR A 691 -18.79 -16.19 -27.56
C THR A 691 -19.15 -14.82 -28.07
N THR A 692 -18.26 -14.19 -28.82
CA THR A 692 -18.46 -12.82 -29.31
C THR A 692 -18.67 -12.81 -30.83
N ASN A 693 -19.65 -12.04 -31.29
CA ASN A 693 -19.89 -11.75 -32.70
C ASN A 693 -20.08 -10.25 -32.90
N ARG A 694 -19.12 -9.60 -33.57
CA ARG A 694 -19.00 -8.13 -33.63
C ARG A 694 -18.97 -7.58 -32.19
N ASN A 695 -19.94 -6.75 -31.81
CA ASN A 695 -20.00 -6.10 -30.49
C ASN A 695 -21.08 -6.73 -29.57
N ILE A 696 -21.56 -7.94 -29.90
CA ILE A 696 -22.57 -8.65 -29.12
C ILE A 696 -21.95 -9.92 -28.55
N TYR A 697 -22.01 -10.05 -27.23
CA TYR A 697 -21.60 -11.23 -26.49
C TYR A 697 -22.80 -12.15 -26.31
N ASN A 698 -22.63 -13.41 -26.66
CA ASN A 698 -23.59 -14.48 -26.41
C ASN A 698 -23.10 -15.29 -25.20
N VAL A 699 -23.77 -15.09 -24.06
CA VAL A 699 -23.55 -15.82 -22.82
C VAL A 699 -24.41 -17.08 -22.85
N GLN A 700 -23.76 -18.24 -22.92
CA GLN A 700 -24.42 -19.53 -23.00
C GLN A 700 -24.34 -20.22 -21.64
N ILE A 701 -25.50 -20.43 -21.03
CA ILE A 701 -25.64 -21.09 -19.73
C ILE A 701 -26.17 -22.50 -19.97
N THR A 702 -25.36 -23.50 -19.60
CA THR A 702 -25.66 -24.93 -19.79
C THR A 702 -25.87 -25.69 -18.47
N GLU A 703 -25.54 -25.06 -17.34
CA GLU A 703 -25.66 -25.61 -15.99
C GLU A 703 -26.44 -24.65 -15.10
N GLY A 704 -27.06 -25.16 -14.03
CA GLY A 704 -27.85 -24.32 -13.12
C GLY A 704 -29.08 -23.64 -13.73
N ILE A 705 -29.39 -23.90 -15.02
CA ILE A 705 -30.44 -23.20 -15.78
C ILE A 705 -31.80 -23.25 -15.07
N GLU A 706 -32.15 -24.39 -14.48
CA GLU A 706 -33.44 -24.58 -13.78
C GLU A 706 -33.62 -23.57 -12.64
N ARG A 707 -32.53 -23.19 -11.94
CA ARG A 707 -32.57 -22.19 -10.87
C ARG A 707 -32.99 -20.83 -11.43
N ILE A 708 -32.39 -20.42 -12.55
CA ILE A 708 -32.71 -19.15 -13.22
C ILE A 708 -34.13 -19.20 -13.82
N LEU A 709 -34.48 -20.27 -14.54
CA LEU A 709 -35.80 -20.44 -15.16
C LEU A 709 -36.95 -20.56 -14.16
N SER A 710 -36.67 -20.95 -12.92
CA SER A 710 -37.68 -20.95 -11.86
C SER A 710 -38.17 -19.53 -11.53
N LYS A 711 -37.31 -18.53 -11.71
CA LYS A 711 -37.60 -17.12 -11.44
C LYS A 711 -38.13 -16.38 -12.68
N THR A 712 -37.85 -16.85 -13.90
CA THR A 712 -38.34 -16.24 -15.15
C THR A 712 -39.85 -16.31 -15.31
N LYS A 713 -40.41 -15.31 -16.00
CA LYS A 713 -41.84 -15.12 -16.26
C LYS A 713 -42.19 -15.36 -17.72
N ARG A 714 -41.28 -15.10 -18.66
CA ARG A 714 -41.45 -15.38 -20.10
C ARG A 714 -40.85 -16.72 -20.49
N LEU A 715 -39.58 -16.97 -20.14
CA LEU A 715 -38.92 -18.20 -20.56
C LEU A 715 -39.38 -19.37 -19.69
N LYS A 716 -39.99 -20.39 -20.28
CA LYS A 716 -40.46 -21.60 -19.58
C LYS A 716 -39.88 -22.87 -20.23
N PRO A 717 -39.50 -23.89 -19.44
CA PRO A 717 -38.93 -25.11 -19.99
C PRO A 717 -40.00 -25.94 -20.74
N THR A 718 -39.75 -26.29 -22.00
CA THR A 718 -40.70 -27.09 -22.81
C THR A 718 -40.48 -28.61 -22.73
N ARG A 719 -39.33 -29.08 -22.19
CA ARG A 719 -39.00 -30.46 -21.76
C ARG A 719 -37.48 -30.57 -21.54
N VAL A 720 -36.99 -30.50 -20.30
CA VAL A 720 -35.55 -30.68 -20.02
C VAL A 720 -35.24 -32.17 -19.89
N LYS A 721 -34.87 -32.83 -21.00
CA LYS A 721 -34.51 -34.27 -20.99
C LYS A 721 -33.05 -34.57 -20.62
N ARG A 722 -32.16 -33.56 -20.55
CA ARG A 722 -30.74 -33.76 -20.24
C ARG A 722 -30.25 -32.78 -19.18
N ARG A 723 -29.84 -33.28 -18.02
CA ARG A 723 -28.99 -32.55 -17.06
C ARG A 723 -27.59 -32.47 -17.66
N TYR A 724 -27.11 -31.26 -17.95
CA TYR A 724 -25.75 -30.99 -18.43
C TYR A 724 -24.84 -30.35 -17.36
N GLY A 725 -25.31 -30.21 -16.13
CA GLY A 725 -24.57 -29.55 -15.05
C GLY A 725 -23.70 -30.49 -14.23
N SER A 726 -22.59 -30.96 -14.79
CA SER A 726 -21.52 -31.52 -13.97
C SER A 726 -20.21 -30.77 -14.19
N LYS A 727 -19.58 -30.37 -13.08
CA LYS A 727 -18.20 -29.88 -13.09
C LYS A 727 -17.31 -30.93 -13.78
N PHE A 728 -16.43 -30.51 -14.67
CA PHE A 728 -15.59 -31.44 -15.44
C PHE A 728 -14.16 -31.43 -14.91
N PHE A 729 -13.57 -32.62 -14.78
CA PHE A 729 -12.18 -32.82 -14.37
C PHE A 729 -11.45 -33.66 -15.41
N SER A 730 -10.14 -33.50 -15.53
CA SER A 730 -9.30 -34.35 -16.39
C SER A 730 -9.23 -35.75 -15.79
N ALA A 731 -9.77 -36.76 -16.49
CA ALA A 731 -9.76 -38.14 -15.99
C ALA A 731 -8.32 -38.64 -15.79
N ARG A 732 -7.41 -38.26 -16.69
CA ARG A 732 -5.98 -38.63 -16.59
C ARG A 732 -5.34 -38.05 -15.34
N GLN A 733 -5.49 -36.74 -15.14
CA GLN A 733 -4.87 -36.07 -13.99
C GLN A 733 -5.54 -36.44 -12.65
N LEU A 734 -6.78 -36.91 -12.68
CA LEU A 734 -7.53 -37.31 -11.49
C LEU A 734 -7.32 -38.78 -11.10
N LEU A 735 -7.17 -39.69 -12.07
CA LEU A 735 -7.33 -41.14 -11.82
C LEU A 735 -6.19 -42.01 -12.36
N HIS A 736 -5.16 -41.48 -13.03
CA HIS A 736 -4.16 -42.33 -13.70
C HIS A 736 -3.47 -43.35 -12.79
N ASP A 737 -3.29 -43.02 -11.52
CA ASP A 737 -2.61 -43.83 -10.50
C ASP A 737 -3.50 -44.92 -9.87
N ILE A 738 -4.82 -44.81 -10.03
CA ILE A 738 -5.80 -45.77 -9.49
C ILE A 738 -6.72 -46.35 -10.58
N VAL A 739 -6.38 -46.11 -11.86
CA VAL A 739 -7.31 -46.33 -12.98
C VAL A 739 -7.78 -47.78 -13.06
N ASP A 740 -6.92 -48.74 -12.75
CA ASP A 740 -7.23 -50.17 -12.81
C ASP A 740 -8.21 -50.58 -11.70
N ASP A 741 -8.16 -49.93 -10.52
CA ASP A 741 -9.07 -50.18 -9.40
C ASP A 741 -10.45 -49.57 -9.60
N VAL A 742 -10.51 -48.43 -10.30
CA VAL A 742 -11.75 -47.66 -10.50
C VAL A 742 -12.38 -47.85 -11.87
N ASN A 743 -11.92 -48.84 -12.65
CA ASN A 743 -12.36 -49.06 -14.04
C ASN A 743 -13.77 -49.67 -14.16
N TYR A 744 -14.79 -48.93 -13.72
CA TYR A 744 -16.18 -49.37 -13.71
C TYR A 744 -16.65 -49.91 -15.08
N LYS A 745 -16.88 -51.22 -15.15
CA LYS A 745 -17.29 -51.95 -16.37
C LYS A 745 -16.38 -51.71 -17.59
N GLY A 746 -15.10 -51.43 -17.37
CA GLY A 746 -14.15 -51.14 -18.45
C GLY A 746 -14.30 -49.75 -19.09
N ARG A 747 -15.09 -48.85 -18.50
CA ARG A 747 -15.49 -47.57 -19.14
C ARG A 747 -14.67 -46.35 -18.70
N ILE A 748 -13.88 -46.44 -17.64
CA ILE A 748 -13.12 -45.29 -17.09
C ILE A 748 -11.72 -45.23 -17.70
N LYS A 749 -11.06 -46.38 -17.87
CA LYS A 749 -9.71 -46.46 -18.46
C LYS A 749 -9.57 -45.74 -19.81
N PRO A 750 -10.53 -45.83 -20.76
CA PRO A 750 -10.47 -45.05 -21.99
C PRO A 750 -10.51 -43.52 -21.81
N TYR A 751 -11.10 -43.01 -20.72
CA TYR A 751 -11.09 -41.58 -20.42
C TYR A 751 -9.70 -41.11 -19.96
N VAL A 752 -9.00 -41.95 -19.18
CA VAL A 752 -7.63 -41.69 -18.72
C VAL A 752 -6.66 -41.74 -19.90
N GLU A 753 -6.67 -42.81 -20.68
CA GLU A 753 -5.76 -43.02 -21.82
C GLU A 753 -5.92 -41.94 -22.90
N LYS A 754 -7.16 -41.49 -23.17
CA LYS A 754 -7.44 -40.44 -24.16
C LYS A 754 -7.45 -39.03 -23.56
N ASN A 755 -7.03 -38.87 -22.30
CA ASN A 755 -6.98 -37.59 -21.60
C ASN A 755 -8.30 -36.79 -21.74
N LEU A 756 -9.43 -37.43 -21.49
CA LEU A 756 -10.77 -36.86 -21.61
C LEU A 756 -11.25 -36.23 -20.30
N LEU A 757 -12.19 -35.29 -20.43
CA LEU A 757 -12.91 -34.75 -19.28
C LEU A 757 -13.97 -35.74 -18.78
N ILE A 758 -14.01 -35.95 -17.47
CA ILE A 758 -15.05 -36.72 -16.77
C ILE A 758 -15.89 -35.77 -15.90
N GLY A 759 -17.20 -35.97 -15.91
CA GLY A 759 -18.13 -35.17 -15.10
C GLY A 759 -18.14 -35.59 -13.64
N ALA A 760 -18.26 -34.63 -12.73
CA ALA A 760 -18.33 -34.82 -11.29
C ALA A 760 -19.42 -35.81 -10.87
N ASP A 761 -20.56 -35.78 -11.56
CA ASP A 761 -21.68 -36.70 -11.37
C ASP A 761 -21.29 -38.15 -11.66
N LYS A 762 -20.50 -38.39 -12.71
CA LYS A 762 -19.99 -39.72 -13.05
C LYS A 762 -18.95 -40.18 -12.03
N VAL A 763 -18.08 -39.29 -11.58
CA VAL A 763 -17.10 -39.61 -10.54
C VAL A 763 -17.83 -40.00 -9.26
N GLN A 764 -18.78 -39.19 -8.81
CA GLN A 764 -19.57 -39.44 -7.60
C GLN A 764 -20.39 -40.73 -7.69
N LYS A 765 -21.00 -41.03 -8.85
CA LYS A 765 -21.88 -42.19 -9.01
C LYS A 765 -21.14 -43.51 -9.26
N PHE A 766 -20.05 -43.49 -10.03
CA PHE A 766 -19.44 -44.72 -10.55
C PHE A 766 -18.02 -44.98 -10.02
N ILE A 767 -17.29 -43.94 -9.58
CA ILE A 767 -15.90 -44.08 -9.11
C ILE A 767 -15.84 -44.01 -7.58
N LEU A 768 -16.53 -43.05 -6.97
CA LEU A 768 -16.50 -42.85 -5.51
C LEU A 768 -16.94 -44.08 -4.70
N PRO A 769 -17.91 -44.92 -5.15
CA PRO A 769 -18.25 -46.16 -4.44
C PRO A 769 -17.18 -47.26 -4.50
N LEU A 770 -16.20 -47.16 -5.42
CA LEU A 770 -15.15 -48.16 -5.64
C LEU A 770 -13.88 -47.90 -4.81
N VAL A 771 -13.74 -46.69 -4.25
CA VAL A 771 -12.56 -46.26 -3.49
C VAL A 771 -12.87 -46.16 -1.98
N LYS A 772 -11.84 -46.30 -1.13
CA LYS A 772 -11.94 -46.23 0.33
C LYS A 772 -10.81 -45.37 0.93
N GLY A 773 -10.98 -44.95 2.17
CA GLY A 773 -9.97 -44.19 2.93
C GLY A 773 -9.61 -42.87 2.26
N GLN A 774 -8.32 -42.50 2.33
CA GLN A 774 -7.78 -41.22 1.88
C GLN A 774 -8.19 -40.84 0.43
N VAL A 775 -8.18 -41.78 -0.51
CA VAL A 775 -8.51 -41.51 -1.92
C VAL A 775 -9.97 -41.07 -2.07
N LYS A 776 -10.88 -41.63 -1.26
CA LYS A 776 -12.28 -41.23 -1.26
C LYS A 776 -12.45 -39.80 -0.75
N ASP A 777 -11.75 -39.45 0.32
CA ASP A 777 -11.80 -38.12 0.92
C ASP A 777 -11.21 -37.07 -0.02
N GLU A 778 -10.08 -37.36 -0.68
CA GLU A 778 -9.48 -36.52 -1.72
C GLU A 778 -10.45 -36.25 -2.88
N LEU A 779 -11.11 -37.30 -3.40
CA LEU A 779 -12.10 -37.15 -4.46
C LEU A 779 -13.31 -36.34 -3.99
N GLN A 780 -13.83 -36.56 -2.78
CA GLN A 780 -14.93 -35.77 -2.24
C GLN A 780 -14.57 -34.29 -2.10
N LYS A 781 -13.36 -34.01 -1.65
CA LYS A 781 -12.83 -32.64 -1.53
C LYS A 781 -12.71 -31.95 -2.88
N ILE A 782 -12.16 -32.63 -3.90
CA ILE A 782 -12.09 -32.09 -5.27
C ILE A 782 -13.50 -31.86 -5.85
N LEU A 783 -14.42 -32.80 -5.67
CA LEU A 783 -15.78 -32.68 -6.21
C LEU A 783 -16.58 -31.53 -5.58
N SER A 784 -16.26 -31.16 -4.33
CA SER A 784 -16.89 -30.06 -3.59
C SER A 784 -16.13 -28.73 -3.68
N SER A 785 -14.97 -28.70 -4.34
CA SER A 785 -14.12 -27.51 -4.52
C SER A 785 -14.76 -26.42 -5.40
N ASP A 786 -14.21 -25.21 -5.36
CA ASP A 786 -14.61 -24.08 -6.20
C ASP A 786 -13.80 -23.98 -7.51
N PHE A 787 -13.34 -25.13 -8.03
CA PHE A 787 -12.69 -25.19 -9.34
C PHE A 787 -13.19 -26.37 -10.19
N ARG A 788 -12.89 -26.27 -11.48
CA ARG A 788 -13.00 -27.34 -12.48
C ARG A 788 -11.82 -27.27 -13.44
N MET A 789 -11.74 -28.16 -14.43
CA MET A 789 -10.61 -28.18 -15.37
C MET A 789 -11.02 -27.87 -16.81
N GLN A 790 -10.14 -27.16 -17.52
CA GLN A 790 -10.28 -26.87 -18.96
C GLN A 790 -8.96 -27.15 -19.71
N ARG A 791 -9.06 -27.38 -21.02
CA ARG A 791 -7.88 -27.54 -21.87
C ARG A 791 -7.27 -26.19 -22.19
N ILE A 792 -5.95 -26.18 -22.31
CA ILE A 792 -5.13 -25.06 -22.77
C ILE A 792 -4.41 -25.48 -24.04
N ILE A 793 -4.34 -24.57 -25.02
CA ILE A 793 -3.57 -24.76 -26.25
C ILE A 793 -2.80 -23.47 -26.58
N LYS A 794 -1.61 -23.59 -27.17
CA LYS A 794 -0.85 -22.44 -27.66
C LYS A 794 -1.44 -21.98 -28.99
N ILE A 795 -1.59 -20.66 -29.16
CA ILE A 795 -2.12 -20.02 -30.36
C ILE A 795 -1.01 -19.32 -31.14
N ALA A 796 -0.21 -18.49 -30.46
CA ALA A 796 0.83 -17.68 -31.10
C ALA A 796 1.96 -17.32 -30.13
N ASP A 797 3.10 -16.94 -30.68
CA ASP A 797 4.16 -16.20 -30.00
C ASP A 797 3.99 -14.71 -30.33
N LEU A 798 3.93 -13.85 -29.32
CA LEU A 798 3.59 -12.43 -29.48
C LEU A 798 4.81 -11.49 -29.47
N GLY A 799 6.01 -12.03 -29.23
CA GLY A 799 7.23 -11.22 -29.07
C GLY A 799 7.29 -10.57 -27.69
N GLU A 800 8.08 -9.50 -27.55
CA GLU A 800 8.27 -8.80 -26.28
C GLU A 800 7.34 -7.60 -26.12
N ASP A 801 6.65 -7.52 -24.97
CA ASP A 801 5.81 -6.39 -24.60
C ASP A 801 5.97 -6.07 -23.10
N TYR A 802 5.36 -4.98 -22.64
CA TYR A 802 5.20 -4.71 -21.22
C TYR A 802 4.26 -5.73 -20.59
N VAL A 803 4.79 -6.41 -19.58
CA VAL A 803 4.10 -7.43 -18.82
C VAL A 803 4.00 -7.02 -17.35
N TYR A 804 2.96 -7.50 -16.70
CA TYR A 804 2.55 -7.11 -15.36
C TYR A 804 2.35 -8.34 -14.49
N ASN A 805 2.56 -8.18 -13.20
CA ASN A 805 2.25 -9.20 -12.20
C ASN A 805 1.88 -8.50 -10.88
N ILE A 806 1.14 -9.20 -10.02
CA ILE A 806 0.77 -8.72 -8.69
C ILE A 806 1.18 -9.72 -7.62
N GLU A 807 1.40 -9.21 -6.42
CA GLU A 807 1.64 -9.99 -5.21
C GLU A 807 0.39 -9.91 -4.33
N VAL A 808 -0.01 -11.04 -3.77
CA VAL A 808 -1.24 -11.21 -2.99
C VAL A 808 -0.91 -11.92 -1.69
N GLU A 809 -1.48 -11.44 -0.59
CA GLU A 809 -1.23 -11.91 0.79
C GLU A 809 -1.59 -13.40 1.00
N ASP A 810 -0.88 -14.03 1.95
CA ASP A 810 -1.07 -15.38 2.53
C ASP A 810 -0.98 -16.61 1.61
N ASN A 811 -1.60 -16.59 0.43
CA ASN A 811 -1.77 -17.79 -0.40
C ASN A 811 -0.80 -17.86 -1.59
N HIS A 812 -0.06 -16.79 -1.85
CA HIS A 812 0.86 -16.64 -2.97
C HIS A 812 0.28 -17.04 -4.35
N ASN A 813 -1.03 -16.79 -4.57
CA ASN A 813 -1.73 -17.06 -5.82
C ASN A 813 -2.95 -16.15 -6.01
N TYR A 814 -3.42 -16.01 -7.24
CA TYR A 814 -4.59 -15.20 -7.58
C TYR A 814 -5.30 -15.69 -8.86
N VAL A 815 -6.42 -15.06 -9.20
CA VAL A 815 -7.26 -15.42 -10.35
C VAL A 815 -7.22 -14.35 -11.45
N VAL A 816 -6.86 -14.77 -12.67
CA VAL A 816 -6.90 -13.94 -13.89
C VAL A 816 -8.00 -14.37 -14.83
N PHE A 817 -8.48 -13.46 -15.66
CA PHE A 817 -9.57 -13.73 -16.60
C PHE A 817 -9.09 -13.60 -18.04
N THR A 818 -9.46 -14.59 -18.86
CA THR A 818 -9.29 -14.56 -20.30
C THR A 818 -10.14 -13.46 -20.96
N GLU A 819 -9.95 -13.23 -22.26
CA GLU A 819 -10.80 -12.31 -23.04
C GLU A 819 -12.31 -12.58 -22.89
N ASN A 820 -12.71 -13.86 -22.84
CA ASN A 820 -14.10 -14.27 -22.64
C ASN A 820 -14.38 -14.71 -21.18
N TYR A 821 -13.70 -14.09 -20.21
CA TYR A 821 -13.98 -14.18 -18.77
C TYR A 821 -13.92 -15.60 -18.16
N THR A 822 -13.02 -16.46 -18.63
CA THR A 822 -12.69 -17.71 -17.95
C THR A 822 -11.66 -17.44 -16.86
N PRO A 823 -11.93 -17.77 -15.58
CA PRO A 823 -11.06 -17.45 -14.45
C PRO A 823 -9.97 -18.53 -14.22
N LEU A 824 -8.73 -18.26 -14.58
CA LEU A 824 -7.58 -19.14 -14.34
C LEU A 824 -6.92 -18.85 -13.00
N ILE A 825 -6.49 -19.91 -12.29
CA ILE A 825 -5.76 -19.80 -11.02
C ILE A 825 -4.26 -19.87 -11.30
N VAL A 826 -3.49 -18.87 -10.84
CA VAL A 826 -2.09 -18.64 -11.22
C VAL A 826 -1.21 -18.35 -9.98
N LYS A 827 0.10 -18.67 -10.05
CA LYS A 827 1.03 -18.55 -8.90
C LYS A 827 1.82 -17.23 -8.88
N ASN A 828 2.20 -16.76 -7.69
CA ASN A 828 3.17 -15.68 -7.46
C ASN A 828 4.64 -16.16 -7.60
N CYS A 829 5.59 -15.21 -7.62
CA CYS A 829 7.04 -15.46 -7.60
C CYS A 829 7.55 -15.71 -6.16
N HIS A 830 8.32 -16.79 -5.93
CA HIS A 830 8.72 -17.26 -4.59
C HIS A 830 10.08 -16.72 -4.09
N ALA A 831 11.08 -16.62 -4.97
CA ALA A 831 12.46 -16.24 -4.60
C ALA A 831 12.55 -14.84 -3.99
N ALA A 832 11.82 -13.87 -4.55
CA ALA A 832 11.84 -12.49 -4.09
C ALA A 832 11.24 -12.31 -2.69
N ILE A 833 10.23 -13.11 -2.34
CA ILE A 833 9.51 -13.03 -1.06
C ILE A 833 10.41 -13.52 0.07
N VAL A 834 10.91 -14.75 -0.05
CA VAL A 834 11.75 -15.37 0.98
C VAL A 834 13.06 -14.60 1.16
N SER A 835 13.66 -14.11 0.08
CA SER A 835 14.89 -13.31 0.18
C SER A 835 14.67 -11.95 0.87
N ARG A 836 13.51 -11.31 0.68
CA ARG A 836 13.16 -10.07 1.39
C ARG A 836 12.85 -10.32 2.86
N GLU A 837 12.10 -11.37 3.17
CA GLU A 837 11.81 -11.77 4.56
C GLU A 837 13.09 -12.13 5.34
N LEU A 838 14.06 -12.73 4.66
CA LEU A 838 15.34 -13.11 5.26
C LEU A 838 16.42 -12.02 5.17
N GLY A 839 16.16 -10.91 4.47
CA GLY A 839 17.13 -9.83 4.27
C GLY A 839 18.36 -10.23 3.45
N ILE A 840 18.25 -11.22 2.58
CA ILE A 840 19.36 -11.78 1.79
C ILE A 840 19.38 -11.11 0.42
N PRO A 841 20.52 -10.54 -0.03
CA PRO A 841 20.66 -9.98 -1.37
C PRO A 841 20.31 -11.00 -2.44
N CYS A 842 19.40 -10.63 -3.35
CA CYS A 842 18.83 -11.57 -4.31
C CYS A 842 18.67 -10.94 -5.68
N ILE A 843 19.33 -11.53 -6.68
CA ILE A 843 19.15 -11.23 -8.10
C ILE A 843 18.42 -12.41 -8.72
N VAL A 844 17.34 -12.13 -9.42
CA VAL A 844 16.50 -13.15 -10.05
C VAL A 844 16.34 -12.87 -11.53
N GLY A 845 16.13 -13.90 -12.35
CA GLY A 845 15.82 -13.68 -13.77
C GLY A 845 17.05 -13.30 -14.58
N THR A 846 18.23 -13.81 -14.22
CA THR A 846 19.46 -13.58 -14.99
C THR A 846 19.47 -14.31 -16.32
N GLY A 847 18.63 -15.34 -16.50
CA GLY A 847 18.50 -16.14 -17.71
C GLY A 847 19.65 -17.12 -17.99
N ASN A 848 20.87 -16.85 -17.51
CA ASN A 848 22.06 -17.68 -17.77
C ASN A 848 23.08 -17.73 -16.62
N ALA A 849 22.74 -17.33 -15.39
CA ALA A 849 23.65 -17.41 -14.23
C ALA A 849 24.19 -18.83 -13.97
N THR A 850 23.40 -19.89 -14.11
CA THR A 850 23.87 -21.27 -13.90
C THR A 850 24.90 -21.73 -14.95
N GLN A 851 25.01 -21.02 -16.07
CA GLN A 851 25.96 -21.30 -17.14
C GLN A 851 27.22 -20.44 -17.04
N GLU A 852 27.06 -19.16 -16.69
CA GLU A 852 28.15 -18.18 -16.64
C GLU A 852 28.91 -18.19 -15.31
N LEU A 853 28.23 -18.43 -14.18
CA LEU A 853 28.90 -18.55 -12.88
C LEU A 853 29.43 -19.98 -12.70
N LYS A 854 30.63 -20.09 -12.12
CA LYS A 854 31.28 -21.38 -11.86
C LYS A 854 31.33 -21.68 -10.37
N THR A 855 30.92 -22.88 -10.00
CA THR A 855 31.04 -23.38 -8.63
C THR A 855 32.48 -23.30 -8.14
N GLY A 856 32.70 -22.63 -7.01
CA GLY A 856 34.02 -22.46 -6.40
C GLY A 856 34.75 -21.16 -6.78
N ASN A 857 34.21 -20.37 -7.71
CA ASN A 857 34.73 -19.04 -8.00
C ASN A 857 34.05 -17.99 -7.13
N ASP A 858 34.79 -16.93 -6.85
CA ASP A 858 34.26 -15.81 -6.09
C ASP A 858 33.63 -14.76 -7.00
N TYR A 859 32.45 -14.28 -6.59
CA TYR A 859 31.68 -13.28 -7.30
C TYR A 859 31.15 -12.23 -6.33
N THR A 860 30.79 -11.07 -6.86
CA THR A 860 30.06 -10.05 -6.13
C THR A 860 28.67 -9.91 -6.72
N VAL A 861 27.64 -10.17 -5.90
CA VAL A 861 26.23 -9.98 -6.22
C VAL A 861 25.83 -8.59 -5.76
N ASP A 862 25.70 -7.64 -6.68
CA ASP A 862 25.08 -6.34 -6.42
C ASP A 862 23.60 -6.42 -6.76
N ALA A 863 22.81 -6.83 -5.76
CA ALA A 863 21.36 -6.92 -5.88
C ALA A 863 20.66 -5.55 -5.75
N LYS A 864 21.39 -4.42 -5.62
CA LYS A 864 20.82 -3.08 -5.76
C LYS A 864 20.69 -2.72 -7.24
N THR A 865 21.74 -3.00 -8.01
CA THR A 865 21.79 -2.70 -9.46
C THR A 865 21.40 -3.90 -10.32
N GLY A 866 21.26 -5.09 -9.73
CA GLY A 866 20.91 -6.32 -10.44
C GLY A 866 22.09 -6.89 -11.25
N VAL A 867 23.33 -6.65 -10.83
CA VAL A 867 24.53 -7.05 -11.56
C VAL A 867 25.39 -8.01 -10.73
N VAL A 868 25.97 -9.02 -11.38
CA VAL A 868 27.01 -9.88 -10.79
C VAL A 868 28.35 -9.57 -11.43
N TYR A 869 29.37 -9.31 -10.61
CA TYR A 869 30.75 -9.04 -11.03
C TYR A 869 31.68 -10.22 -10.71
N GLU A 870 32.74 -10.36 -11.50
CA GLU A 870 33.81 -11.32 -11.24
C GLU A 870 34.69 -10.86 -10.07
N GLY A 871 34.98 -11.76 -9.13
CA GLY A 871 35.77 -11.48 -7.93
C GLY A 871 34.98 -10.85 -6.79
N ILE A 872 35.62 -10.78 -5.62
CA ILE A 872 35.06 -10.12 -4.42
C ILE A 872 35.46 -8.64 -4.44
N MET A 873 34.49 -7.75 -4.57
CA MET A 873 34.70 -6.30 -4.50
C MET A 873 34.94 -5.87 -3.04
N GLU A 874 35.76 -4.85 -2.80
CA GLU A 874 36.00 -4.32 -1.43
C GLU A 874 34.71 -3.86 -0.73
N GLU A 875 33.73 -3.37 -1.51
CA GLU A 875 32.38 -3.02 -1.06
C GLU A 875 31.57 -4.24 -0.60
N ALA A 876 31.94 -5.45 -1.03
CA ALA A 876 31.28 -6.72 -0.79
C ALA A 876 31.96 -7.59 0.30
N VAL A 877 33.20 -7.24 0.69
CA VAL A 877 33.94 -7.85 1.85
C VAL A 877 33.44 -7.30 3.19
N LYS A 878 32.75 -6.16 3.19
CA LYS A 878 32.00 -5.68 4.37
C LYS A 878 30.70 -6.50 4.47
N PRO A 879 30.48 -7.29 5.54
CA PRO A 879 29.25 -8.07 5.65
C PRO A 879 28.06 -7.13 5.53
N ALA A 880 27.13 -7.48 4.65
CA ALA A 880 25.93 -6.70 4.38
C ALA A 880 25.15 -6.51 5.70
N ALA A 881 25.33 -5.34 6.30
CA ALA A 881 24.34 -4.79 7.21
C ALA A 881 23.02 -4.74 6.44
N PRO A 882 21.90 -5.25 6.99
CA PRO A 882 20.60 -5.02 6.36
C PRO A 882 20.42 -3.51 6.23
N GLU A 883 20.17 -3.02 5.02
CA GLU A 883 19.83 -1.62 4.77
C GLU A 883 18.49 -1.32 5.45
N VAL A 884 18.56 -1.03 6.75
CA VAL A 884 17.75 -0.01 7.36
C VAL A 884 18.16 1.29 6.65
N VAL A 885 17.17 2.13 6.35
CA VAL A 885 17.35 3.53 5.97
C VAL A 885 18.05 4.24 7.13
N GLY A 886 19.35 4.01 7.25
CA GLY A 886 20.23 4.48 8.29
C GLY A 886 21.02 5.66 7.76
N VAL A 887 20.69 6.83 8.28
CA VAL A 887 21.50 8.03 8.20
C VAL A 887 22.90 7.67 8.72
N ALA A 888 23.89 7.57 7.83
CA ALA A 888 25.28 7.55 8.26
C ALA A 888 25.53 8.90 8.95
N ALA A 889 25.91 8.85 10.23
CA ALA A 889 26.20 10.02 11.03
C ALA A 889 27.29 10.87 10.34
N PRO A 890 26.99 12.12 9.94
CA PRO A 890 28.05 13.07 9.72
C PRO A 890 28.62 13.40 11.10
N ALA A 891 29.94 13.28 11.25
CA ALA A 891 30.65 13.86 12.38
C ALA A 891 30.61 15.40 12.27
N VAL A 892 29.43 15.98 12.46
CA VAL A 892 29.19 17.40 12.75
C VAL A 892 27.95 17.42 13.65
N SER A 893 28.09 18.04 14.82
CA SER A 893 27.06 18.16 15.85
C SER A 893 25.69 18.60 15.31
N GLU A 894 24.81 17.67 14.93
CA GLU A 894 23.38 17.96 14.97
C GLU A 894 23.07 18.35 16.41
N LEU A 895 22.51 19.54 16.61
CA LEU A 895 22.01 20.00 17.90
C LEU A 895 20.92 19.03 18.35
N VAL A 896 21.31 17.95 19.04
CA VAL A 896 20.39 17.02 19.70
C VAL A 896 19.49 17.85 20.59
N SER A 897 18.18 17.82 20.32
CA SER A 897 17.21 18.58 21.10
C SER A 897 17.30 18.15 22.56
N VAL A 898 17.67 19.09 23.43
CA VAL A 898 17.78 18.84 24.86
C VAL A 898 16.37 18.62 25.41
N THR A 899 16.13 17.48 26.03
CA THR A 899 14.84 17.12 26.65
C THR A 899 15.03 16.89 28.15
N GLY A 900 14.02 17.21 28.95
CA GLY A 900 13.92 16.87 30.36
C GLY A 900 13.52 15.41 30.58
N THR A 901 12.54 14.93 29.82
CA THR A 901 12.17 13.51 29.74
C THR A 901 13.21 12.75 28.90
N LYS A 902 13.75 11.66 29.46
CA LYS A 902 14.75 10.82 28.79
C LYS A 902 14.11 9.95 27.71
N ILE A 903 14.81 9.76 26.61
CA ILE A 903 14.39 8.88 25.52
C ILE A 903 15.22 7.62 25.56
N TYR A 904 14.58 6.51 25.93
CA TYR A 904 15.19 5.19 25.94
C TYR A 904 14.81 4.37 24.71
N MET A 905 15.54 3.28 24.49
CA MET A 905 15.32 2.36 23.39
C MET A 905 14.88 0.98 23.90
N ASN A 906 13.95 0.34 23.18
CA ASN A 906 13.58 -1.07 23.36
C ASN A 906 14.49 -1.93 22.48
N LEU A 907 15.11 -2.98 23.04
CA LEU A 907 15.98 -3.89 22.31
C LEU A 907 15.71 -5.34 22.73
N GLY A 908 15.55 -6.25 21.77
CA GLY A 908 15.42 -7.69 22.05
C GLY A 908 16.52 -8.56 21.45
N VAL A 909 17.17 -8.10 20.39
CA VAL A 909 18.25 -8.82 19.70
C VAL A 909 19.57 -8.11 20.02
N PRO A 910 20.52 -8.75 20.74
CA PRO A 910 21.75 -8.10 21.17
C PRO A 910 22.56 -7.48 20.03
N GLU A 911 22.74 -8.19 18.91
CA GLU A 911 23.57 -7.76 17.78
C GLU A 911 23.06 -6.47 17.14
N LYS A 912 21.76 -6.19 17.26
CA LYS A 912 21.16 -4.98 16.72
C LYS A 912 21.62 -3.69 17.40
N ILE A 913 22.27 -3.77 18.55
CA ILE A 913 22.82 -2.57 19.19
C ILE A 913 23.90 -1.89 18.32
N ASP A 914 24.64 -2.65 17.53
CA ASP A 914 25.71 -2.11 16.67
C ASP A 914 25.16 -1.25 15.54
N ASP A 915 23.94 -1.54 15.10
CA ASP A 915 23.21 -0.76 14.09
C ASP A 915 22.68 0.57 14.68
N TYR A 916 22.45 0.63 16.00
CA TYR A 916 21.63 1.69 16.62
C TYR A 916 22.36 2.54 17.66
N LYS A 917 23.57 2.16 18.11
CA LYS A 917 24.31 2.83 19.20
C LYS A 917 24.52 4.34 18.97
N ASP A 918 24.59 4.76 17.71
CA ASP A 918 24.82 6.16 17.31
C ASP A 918 23.55 7.02 17.29
N LEU A 919 22.38 6.43 17.52
CA LEU A 919 21.13 7.19 17.67
C LEU A 919 21.15 8.07 18.94
N PRO A 920 20.43 9.20 18.94
CA PRO A 920 20.37 10.10 20.09
C PRO A 920 19.36 9.59 21.14
N PHE A 921 19.69 8.47 21.81
CA PHE A 921 18.94 7.94 22.96
C PHE A 921 19.81 7.97 24.23
N ASP A 922 19.15 7.95 25.39
CA ASP A 922 19.77 8.15 26.70
C ASP A 922 20.09 6.83 27.43
N GLY A 923 19.67 5.69 26.89
CA GLY A 923 19.83 4.35 27.45
C GLY A 923 18.84 3.33 26.89
N ILE A 924 18.92 2.08 27.34
CA ILE A 924 17.95 1.03 27.00
C ILE A 924 16.99 0.87 28.17
N GLY A 925 15.72 1.18 27.94
CA GLY A 925 14.66 1.14 28.95
C GLY A 925 13.98 -0.22 29.03
N LEU A 926 14.18 -1.05 28.00
CA LEU A 926 13.72 -2.44 27.97
C LEU A 926 14.66 -3.28 27.09
N MET A 927 15.53 -4.05 27.73
CA MET A 927 16.26 -5.16 27.09
C MET A 927 15.52 -6.47 27.37
N ARG A 928 15.00 -7.11 26.32
CA ARG A 928 14.33 -8.41 26.37
C ARG A 928 15.34 -9.55 26.25
N VAL A 929 15.30 -10.53 27.14
CA VAL A 929 16.23 -11.67 27.15
C VAL A 929 15.69 -12.90 26.41
N GLU A 930 14.42 -12.88 26.01
CA GLU A 930 13.74 -14.03 25.39
C GLU A 930 14.41 -14.50 24.11
N PHE A 931 14.96 -13.59 23.30
CA PHE A 931 15.74 -13.96 22.10
C PHE A 931 17.04 -14.66 22.46
N ILE A 932 17.75 -14.21 23.51
CA ILE A 932 18.97 -14.88 23.99
C ILE A 932 18.62 -16.30 24.47
N MET A 933 17.51 -16.45 25.19
CA MET A 933 17.03 -17.75 25.64
C MET A 933 16.64 -18.69 24.48
N ALA A 934 15.91 -18.19 23.48
CA ALA A 934 15.43 -19.01 22.37
C ALA A 934 16.53 -19.33 21.35
N SER A 935 17.40 -18.37 21.04
CA SER A 935 18.34 -18.46 19.91
C SER A 935 19.77 -18.80 20.32
N TYR A 936 20.28 -18.26 21.45
CA TYR A 936 21.66 -18.54 21.86
C TYR A 936 21.75 -19.76 22.77
N ILE A 937 20.74 -19.93 23.63
CA ILE A 937 20.67 -21.02 24.60
C ILE A 937 19.90 -22.20 24.00
N GLY A 938 18.66 -21.97 23.54
CA GLY A 938 17.82 -22.93 22.79
C GLY A 938 17.30 -24.13 23.60
N GLU A 939 17.62 -24.21 24.89
CA GLU A 939 17.31 -25.34 25.77
C GLU A 939 16.68 -24.83 27.07
N HIS A 940 15.73 -25.60 27.63
CA HIS A 940 15.04 -25.21 28.86
C HIS A 940 16.03 -25.13 30.05
N PRO A 941 15.99 -24.11 30.90
CA PRO A 941 16.96 -23.94 32.00
C PRO A 941 17.04 -25.14 32.96
N ASN A 942 15.90 -25.68 33.40
CA ASN A 942 15.89 -26.89 34.24
C ASN A 942 16.45 -28.13 33.52
N TYR A 943 16.34 -28.20 32.20
CA TYR A 943 16.93 -29.28 31.41
C TYR A 943 18.46 -29.14 31.37
N LEU A 944 18.98 -27.91 31.28
CA LEU A 944 20.43 -27.66 31.38
C LEU A 944 20.98 -27.99 32.77
N ILE A 945 20.23 -27.70 33.84
CA ILE A 945 20.60 -28.11 35.20
C ILE A 945 20.65 -29.64 35.31
N GLU A 946 19.59 -30.33 34.87
CA GLU A 946 19.54 -31.80 34.92
C GLU A 946 20.67 -32.46 34.12
N THR A 947 21.06 -31.86 33.00
CA THR A 947 22.14 -32.37 32.13
C THR A 947 23.53 -31.86 32.50
N GLY A 948 23.68 -31.08 33.59
CA GLY A 948 24.97 -30.55 34.06
C GLY A 948 25.59 -29.48 33.16
N GLN A 949 24.80 -28.81 32.32
CA GLN A 949 25.23 -27.78 31.35
C GLN A 949 24.80 -26.36 31.77
N GLU A 950 24.57 -26.12 33.06
CA GLU A 950 24.15 -24.82 33.60
C GLU A 950 25.07 -23.64 33.24
N GLN A 951 26.39 -23.88 33.13
CA GLN A 951 27.36 -22.84 32.76
C GLN A 951 27.12 -22.29 31.35
N LYS A 952 26.64 -23.13 30.42
CA LYS A 952 26.27 -22.70 29.06
C LYS A 952 25.20 -21.62 29.10
N PHE A 953 24.21 -21.74 30.00
CA PHE A 953 23.16 -20.75 30.17
C PHE A 953 23.75 -19.42 30.65
N VAL A 954 24.53 -19.46 31.74
CA VAL A 954 25.14 -18.29 32.37
C VAL A 954 26.02 -17.54 31.38
N ASP A 955 26.88 -18.25 30.65
CA ASP A 955 27.83 -17.65 29.71
C ASP A 955 27.12 -17.01 28.52
N LYS A 956 26.20 -17.73 27.87
CA LYS A 956 25.48 -17.21 26.70
C LYS A 956 24.57 -16.04 27.05
N MET A 957 23.92 -16.09 28.22
CA MET A 957 23.11 -14.97 28.70
C MET A 957 23.96 -13.76 29.04
N ALA A 958 25.08 -13.95 29.74
CA ALA A 958 26.01 -12.89 30.05
C ALA A 958 26.57 -12.25 28.76
N GLU A 959 27.04 -13.05 27.80
CA GLU A 959 27.58 -12.60 26.51
C GLU A 959 26.61 -11.66 25.77
N GLY A 960 25.35 -12.06 25.63
CA GLY A 960 24.32 -11.25 24.96
C GLY A 960 24.05 -9.93 25.70
N ILE A 961 23.94 -9.96 27.03
CA ILE A 961 23.72 -8.74 27.84
C ILE A 961 24.93 -7.81 27.76
N ALA A 962 26.14 -8.36 27.87
CA ALA A 962 27.38 -7.59 27.85
C ALA A 962 27.68 -6.95 26.50
N HIS A 963 27.30 -7.61 25.39
CA HIS A 963 27.43 -7.04 24.05
C HIS A 963 26.73 -5.68 23.98
N VAL A 964 25.48 -5.65 24.43
CA VAL A 964 24.67 -4.43 24.48
C VAL A 964 25.23 -3.42 25.48
N ALA A 965 25.53 -3.85 26.70
CA ALA A 965 26.00 -2.96 27.76
C ALA A 965 27.36 -2.31 27.43
N ARG A 966 28.26 -3.01 26.75
CA ARG A 966 29.55 -2.47 26.27
C ARG A 966 29.36 -1.43 25.19
N ALA A 967 28.49 -1.70 24.23
CA ALA A 967 28.29 -0.86 23.05
C ALA A 967 27.84 0.57 23.41
N ILE A 968 27.10 0.74 24.52
CA ILE A 968 26.52 2.03 24.91
C ILE A 968 27.03 2.55 26.25
N PHE A 969 28.06 1.94 26.84
CA PHE A 969 28.61 2.36 28.13
C PHE A 969 29.00 3.85 28.09
N PRO A 970 28.61 4.69 29.08
CA PRO A 970 28.01 4.35 30.38
C PRO A 970 26.47 4.47 30.44
N ARG A 971 25.76 4.52 29.31
CA ARG A 971 24.29 4.64 29.29
C ARG A 971 23.64 3.41 29.96
N PRO A 972 22.57 3.57 30.75
CA PRO A 972 21.93 2.45 31.46
C PRO A 972 21.31 1.44 30.50
N VAL A 973 21.36 0.16 30.88
CA VAL A 973 20.66 -0.95 30.22
C VAL A 973 19.77 -1.65 31.24
N VAL A 974 18.46 -1.48 31.10
CA VAL A 974 17.47 -2.14 31.95
C VAL A 974 17.11 -3.49 31.36
N VAL A 975 17.67 -4.57 31.92
CA VAL A 975 17.41 -5.95 31.50
C VAL A 975 16.14 -6.46 32.16
N ARG A 976 15.11 -6.73 31.38
CA ARG A 976 13.93 -7.46 31.88
C ARG A 976 14.29 -8.93 31.99
N LEU A 977 14.19 -9.48 33.20
CA LEU A 977 14.36 -10.92 33.42
C LEU A 977 13.26 -11.69 32.70
N SER A 978 13.45 -13.00 32.51
CA SER A 978 12.63 -13.75 31.56
C SER A 978 11.12 -13.69 31.86
N ASP A 979 10.34 -13.26 30.88
CA ASP A 979 8.89 -13.14 30.97
C ASP A 979 8.17 -14.20 30.11
N PHE A 980 8.85 -15.27 29.71
CA PHE A 980 8.22 -16.35 28.93
C PHE A 980 7.03 -16.97 29.66
N LYS A 981 5.98 -17.25 28.90
CA LYS A 981 4.80 -18.02 29.30
C LYS A 981 5.13 -19.53 29.27
N THR A 982 4.31 -20.33 29.94
CA THR A 982 4.46 -21.80 30.01
C THR A 982 4.49 -22.46 28.62
N ASN A 983 3.66 -21.98 27.69
CA ASN A 983 3.63 -22.48 26.31
C ASN A 983 4.89 -22.14 25.50
N GLU A 984 5.56 -21.02 25.79
CA GLU A 984 6.79 -20.59 25.12
C GLU A 984 7.99 -21.41 25.64
N TYR A 985 8.12 -21.57 26.96
CA TYR A 985 9.15 -22.45 27.53
C TYR A 985 9.01 -23.90 27.07
N ARG A 986 7.77 -24.38 26.84
CA ARG A 986 7.53 -25.74 26.34
C ARG A 986 8.17 -25.99 24.96
N GLN A 987 8.27 -24.95 24.14
CA GLN A 987 8.85 -25.04 22.79
C GLN A 987 10.38 -25.13 22.81
N LEU A 988 11.04 -24.78 23.93
CA LEU A 988 12.48 -25.00 24.08
C LEU A 988 12.77 -26.49 24.23
N LYS A 989 13.95 -26.90 23.77
CA LYS A 989 14.38 -28.30 23.90
C LYS A 989 14.38 -28.73 25.38
N GLY A 990 13.66 -29.82 25.67
CA GLY A 990 13.47 -30.34 27.02
C GLY A 990 12.36 -29.65 27.83
N GLY A 991 11.67 -28.64 27.29
CA GLY A 991 10.66 -27.85 27.99
C GLY A 991 9.35 -28.60 28.30
N GLU A 992 8.92 -29.52 27.43
CA GLU A 992 7.70 -30.34 27.63
C GLU A 992 7.65 -31.08 28.96
N LYS A 993 8.80 -31.47 29.51
CA LYS A 993 8.90 -32.16 30.79
C LYS A 993 8.59 -31.25 31.98
N TYR A 994 8.92 -29.97 31.88
CA TYR A 994 8.90 -29.02 33.01
C TYR A 994 7.70 -28.09 33.00
N GLU A 995 7.08 -27.88 31.83
CA GLU A 995 6.05 -26.87 31.65
C GLU A 995 4.65 -27.48 31.64
N PRO A 996 3.77 -27.15 32.61
CA PRO A 996 2.38 -27.62 32.65
C PRO A 996 1.49 -26.87 31.65
N HIS A 997 0.45 -27.53 31.12
CA HIS A 997 -0.48 -26.87 30.20
C HIS A 997 -1.43 -25.97 30.98
N GLU A 998 -1.52 -24.70 30.56
CA GLU A 998 -2.42 -23.71 31.13
C GLU A 998 -3.43 -23.25 30.07
N ASP A 999 -4.70 -23.14 30.46
CA ASP A 999 -5.77 -22.66 29.57
C ASP A 999 -5.58 -21.18 29.21
N ASN A 1000 -5.00 -20.39 30.11
CA ASN A 1000 -4.75 -18.96 29.93
C ASN A 1000 -3.29 -18.61 30.23
N PRO A 1001 -2.35 -18.93 29.32
CA PRO A 1001 -0.91 -18.69 29.55
C PRO A 1001 -0.56 -17.21 29.80
N MET A 1002 -1.39 -16.27 29.32
CA MET A 1002 -1.20 -14.83 29.55
C MET A 1002 -1.19 -14.48 31.04
N MET A 1003 -2.10 -15.04 31.84
CA MET A 1003 -2.24 -14.78 33.27
C MET A 1003 -1.59 -15.86 34.16
N GLY A 1004 -1.01 -16.88 33.53
CA GLY A 1004 -0.51 -18.10 34.17
C GLY A 1004 0.86 -17.97 34.85
N TRP A 1005 1.57 -19.09 34.94
CA TRP A 1005 2.82 -19.23 35.67
C TRP A 1005 4.03 -18.61 34.94
N ARG A 1006 4.21 -17.30 35.15
CA ARG A 1006 5.27 -16.45 34.54
C ARG A 1006 5.73 -15.31 35.47
N GLY A 1007 6.81 -14.63 35.07
CA GLY A 1007 7.38 -13.50 35.81
C GLY A 1007 7.80 -13.87 37.23
N VAL A 1008 7.65 -12.94 38.19
CA VAL A 1008 8.12 -13.13 39.58
C VAL A 1008 7.56 -14.40 40.24
N SER A 1009 6.28 -14.72 40.01
CA SER A 1009 5.66 -15.95 40.54
C SER A 1009 6.38 -17.25 40.12
N ARG A 1010 7.03 -17.23 38.95
CA ARG A 1010 7.87 -18.33 38.46
C ARG A 1010 9.21 -18.35 39.16
N TYR A 1011 9.87 -17.20 39.30
CA TYR A 1011 11.20 -17.09 39.91
C TYR A 1011 11.26 -17.63 41.33
N ILE A 1012 10.22 -17.42 42.12
CA ILE A 1012 10.16 -17.85 43.52
C ILE A 1012 9.63 -19.29 43.70
N SER A 1013 9.15 -19.92 42.64
CA SER A 1013 8.55 -21.24 42.72
C SER A 1013 9.61 -22.32 42.95
N LYS A 1014 9.27 -23.34 43.75
CA LYS A 1014 10.21 -24.44 44.07
C LYS A 1014 10.73 -25.18 42.83
N GLN A 1015 9.96 -25.19 41.74
CA GLN A 1015 10.28 -25.94 40.52
C GLN A 1015 11.19 -25.17 39.56
N TYR A 1016 11.33 -23.85 39.74
CA TYR A 1016 12.08 -22.99 38.82
C TYR A 1016 13.10 -22.08 39.52
N ARG A 1017 13.09 -22.01 40.86
CA ARG A 1017 14.01 -21.17 41.65
C ARG A 1017 15.47 -21.39 41.27
N ASP A 1018 15.90 -22.63 41.02
CA ASP A 1018 17.27 -22.94 40.65
C ASP A 1018 17.62 -22.46 39.23
N ALA A 1019 16.66 -22.52 38.29
CA ALA A 1019 16.80 -21.93 36.96
C ALA A 1019 16.92 -20.40 37.01
N PHE A 1020 16.11 -19.73 37.84
CA PHE A 1020 16.18 -18.28 38.01
C PHE A 1020 17.54 -17.80 38.56
N ARG A 1021 18.18 -18.61 39.43
CA ARG A 1021 19.55 -18.32 39.89
C ARG A 1021 20.56 -18.26 38.74
N LEU A 1022 20.34 -18.98 37.63
CA LEU A 1022 21.22 -18.89 36.46
C LEU A 1022 21.14 -17.52 35.78
N GLU A 1023 19.95 -16.92 35.68
CA GLU A 1023 19.78 -15.54 35.20
C GLU A 1023 20.50 -14.55 36.13
N CYS A 1024 20.36 -14.74 37.45
CA CYS A 1024 21.04 -13.91 38.45
C CYS A 1024 22.58 -14.01 38.31
N LYS A 1025 23.11 -15.23 38.16
CA LYS A 1025 24.54 -15.45 37.93
C LYS A 1025 25.04 -14.79 36.64
N ALA A 1026 24.24 -14.80 35.58
CA ALA A 1026 24.59 -14.10 34.34
C ALA A 1026 24.68 -12.58 34.55
N ILE A 1027 23.71 -11.97 35.23
CA ILE A 1027 23.75 -10.54 35.57
C ILE A 1027 24.96 -10.22 36.45
N LYS A 1028 25.22 -11.05 37.47
CA LYS A 1028 26.39 -10.90 38.35
C LYS A 1028 27.69 -10.97 37.56
N LYS A 1029 27.84 -11.96 36.67
CA LYS A 1029 29.01 -12.12 35.81
C LYS A 1029 29.27 -10.87 34.96
N VAL A 1030 28.24 -10.34 34.31
CA VAL A 1030 28.34 -9.12 33.50
C VAL A 1030 28.83 -7.92 34.31
N ARG A 1031 28.33 -7.77 35.54
CA ARG A 1031 28.67 -6.64 36.41
C ARG A 1031 30.02 -6.81 37.09
N ASP A 1032 30.27 -7.95 37.73
CA ASP A 1032 31.42 -8.17 38.60
C ASP A 1032 32.68 -8.58 37.82
N GLU A 1033 32.56 -9.47 36.83
CA GLU A 1033 33.72 -9.94 36.06
C GLU A 1033 34.06 -9.00 34.90
N TRP A 1034 33.06 -8.40 34.27
CA TRP A 1034 33.26 -7.55 33.08
C TRP A 1034 33.09 -6.05 33.35
N ASN A 1035 32.83 -5.67 34.60
CA ASN A 1035 32.77 -4.30 35.07
C ASN A 1035 31.73 -3.41 34.34
N LEU A 1036 30.64 -4.00 33.88
CA LEU A 1036 29.54 -3.30 33.18
C LEU A 1036 28.46 -2.90 34.17
N ASN A 1037 28.79 -1.92 35.01
CA ASN A 1037 27.93 -1.44 36.10
C ASN A 1037 26.69 -0.64 35.63
N ASN A 1038 26.57 -0.37 34.33
CA ASN A 1038 25.38 0.24 33.71
C ASN A 1038 24.21 -0.73 33.50
N VAL A 1039 24.37 -2.02 33.84
CA VAL A 1039 23.32 -3.05 33.71
C VAL A 1039 22.42 -3.10 34.94
N TRP A 1040 21.15 -2.75 34.78
CA TRP A 1040 20.11 -2.85 35.80
C TRP A 1040 19.15 -3.99 35.47
N VAL A 1041 18.31 -4.38 36.43
CA VAL A 1041 17.31 -5.44 36.21
C VAL A 1041 15.90 -4.93 36.40
N MET A 1042 14.97 -5.54 35.67
CA MET A 1042 13.54 -5.32 35.81
C MET A 1042 12.80 -6.63 36.00
N LEU A 1043 11.93 -6.67 37.01
CA LEU A 1043 11.09 -7.82 37.33
C LEU A 1043 9.73 -7.69 36.62
N PRO A 1044 9.38 -8.62 35.71
CA PRO A 1044 8.09 -8.62 35.02
C PRO A 1044 6.99 -9.33 35.82
N PHE A 1045 5.75 -9.01 35.47
CA PHE A 1045 4.51 -9.66 35.88
C PHE A 1045 4.33 -9.80 37.40
N VAL A 1046 4.66 -8.70 38.10
CA VAL A 1046 4.55 -8.55 39.55
C VAL A 1046 3.09 -8.38 39.96
N ARG A 1047 2.61 -9.24 40.85
CA ARG A 1047 1.24 -9.28 41.38
C ARG A 1047 1.16 -8.77 42.81
N CYS A 1048 2.08 -9.18 43.68
CA CYS A 1048 2.00 -8.92 45.12
C CYS A 1048 3.35 -8.44 45.69
N THR A 1049 3.32 -7.73 46.81
CA THR A 1049 4.55 -7.24 47.46
C THR A 1049 5.42 -8.38 48.01
N TRP A 1050 4.80 -9.39 48.63
CA TRP A 1050 5.53 -10.52 49.23
C TRP A 1050 6.32 -11.36 48.21
N GLU A 1051 5.85 -11.49 46.97
CA GLU A 1051 6.60 -12.23 45.94
C GLU A 1051 7.83 -11.44 45.46
N VAL A 1052 7.75 -10.11 45.45
CA VAL A 1052 8.90 -9.24 45.20
C VAL A 1052 9.90 -9.37 46.34
N GLU A 1053 9.44 -9.34 47.61
CA GLU A 1053 10.32 -9.56 48.77
C GLU A 1053 11.05 -10.90 48.70
N GLU A 1054 10.38 -11.99 48.33
CA GLU A 1054 11.01 -13.30 48.13
C GLU A 1054 12.00 -13.30 46.95
N CYS A 1055 11.66 -12.67 45.83
CA CYS A 1055 12.57 -12.54 44.69
C CYS A 1055 13.82 -11.72 45.03
N LEU A 1056 13.67 -10.62 45.79
CA LEU A 1056 14.76 -9.81 46.28
C LEU A 1056 15.68 -10.59 47.23
N LYS A 1057 15.14 -11.50 48.05
CA LYS A 1057 15.96 -12.42 48.86
C LYS A 1057 16.84 -13.31 47.98
N ILE A 1058 16.29 -13.87 46.90
CA ILE A 1058 17.07 -14.71 45.96
C ILE A 1058 18.16 -13.90 45.26
N LEU A 1059 17.84 -12.70 44.77
CA LEU A 1059 18.83 -11.80 44.17
C LEU A 1059 19.95 -11.47 45.17
N LYS A 1060 19.61 -11.17 46.41
CA LYS A 1060 20.58 -10.91 47.49
C LYS A 1060 21.45 -12.12 47.81
N GLU A 1061 20.88 -13.33 47.85
CA GLU A 1061 21.62 -14.58 48.03
C GLU A 1061 22.64 -14.81 46.91
N GLU A 1062 22.33 -14.41 45.67
CA GLU A 1062 23.28 -14.44 44.55
C GLU A 1062 24.25 -13.25 44.54
N GLY A 1063 24.11 -12.28 45.46
CA GLY A 1063 24.99 -11.11 45.58
C GLY A 1063 24.55 -9.89 44.76
N LEU A 1064 23.30 -9.85 44.28
CA LEU A 1064 22.70 -8.72 43.59
C LEU A 1064 21.79 -7.94 44.56
N GLU A 1065 22.33 -6.92 45.22
CA GLU A 1065 21.59 -6.05 46.14
C GLU A 1065 21.48 -4.62 45.60
N ARG A 1066 20.32 -3.98 45.82
CA ARG A 1066 20.06 -2.59 45.41
C ARG A 1066 21.14 -1.68 45.97
N SER A 1067 21.71 -0.86 45.11
CA SER A 1067 22.77 0.07 45.47
C SER A 1067 22.69 1.35 44.64
N ARG A 1068 23.70 2.22 44.75
CA ARG A 1068 23.79 3.40 43.89
C ARG A 1068 23.94 3.00 42.42
N ASP A 1069 24.69 1.92 42.15
CA ASP A 1069 25.10 1.50 40.81
C ASP A 1069 24.30 0.30 40.28
N PHE A 1070 23.48 -0.34 41.12
CA PHE A 1070 22.56 -1.41 40.71
C PHE A 1070 21.14 -1.06 41.10
N LYS A 1071 20.28 -0.87 40.10
CA LYS A 1071 18.87 -0.54 40.25
C LYS A 1071 18.00 -1.74 39.94
N ILE A 1072 16.92 -1.89 40.70
CA ILE A 1072 15.89 -2.90 40.45
C ILE A 1072 14.59 -2.19 40.12
N TRP A 1073 14.07 -2.43 38.92
CA TRP A 1073 12.80 -1.89 38.44
C TRP A 1073 11.70 -2.95 38.50
N LEU A 1074 10.45 -2.50 38.62
CA LEU A 1074 9.28 -3.38 38.48
C LEU A 1074 8.51 -2.98 37.23
N MET A 1075 8.09 -3.98 36.45
CA MET A 1075 7.21 -3.72 35.33
C MET A 1075 5.78 -3.49 35.86
N ALA A 1076 5.27 -2.29 35.63
CA ALA A 1076 3.95 -1.87 36.08
C ALA A 1076 2.89 -2.26 35.04
N GLU A 1077 2.50 -3.53 35.08
CA GLU A 1077 1.60 -4.14 34.09
C GLU A 1077 0.39 -4.87 34.70
N VAL A 1078 0.42 -5.19 35.99
CA VAL A 1078 -0.72 -5.78 36.71
C VAL A 1078 -1.41 -4.68 37.53
N PRO A 1079 -2.75 -4.52 37.49
CA PRO A 1079 -3.44 -3.44 38.19
C PRO A 1079 -3.12 -3.29 39.69
N SER A 1080 -2.77 -4.38 40.39
CA SER A 1080 -2.37 -4.34 41.80
C SER A 1080 -1.17 -3.43 42.06
N ILE A 1081 -0.19 -3.38 41.14
CA ILE A 1081 0.98 -2.51 41.27
C ILE A 1081 0.63 -1.04 41.15
N ILE A 1082 -0.42 -0.71 40.39
CA ILE A 1082 -0.92 0.64 40.23
C ILE A 1082 -1.57 1.08 41.54
N PHE A 1083 -2.51 0.28 42.07
CA PHE A 1083 -3.27 0.64 43.26
C PHE A 1083 -2.46 0.60 44.56
N MET A 1084 -1.38 -0.17 44.60
CA MET A 1084 -0.45 -0.25 45.74
C MET A 1084 0.92 0.34 45.41
N ALA A 1085 0.98 1.32 44.51
CA ALA A 1085 2.23 1.92 44.04
C ALA A 1085 3.10 2.46 45.19
N ASP A 1086 2.48 2.94 46.27
CA ASP A 1086 3.13 3.39 47.50
C ASP A 1086 3.90 2.28 48.22
N GLU A 1087 3.30 1.09 48.36
CA GLU A 1087 3.95 -0.07 48.98
C GLU A 1087 5.03 -0.67 48.05
N PHE A 1088 4.74 -0.80 46.76
CA PHE A 1088 5.74 -1.29 45.80
C PHE A 1088 6.93 -0.35 45.62
N SER A 1089 6.73 0.97 45.77
CA SER A 1089 7.81 1.96 45.70
C SER A 1089 8.91 1.73 46.75
N LYS A 1090 8.58 1.10 47.88
CA LYS A 1090 9.56 0.74 48.91
C LYS A 1090 10.51 -0.38 48.44
N LEU A 1091 10.05 -1.21 47.51
CA LEU A 1091 10.73 -2.43 47.06
C LEU A 1091 11.56 -2.23 45.78
N CYS A 1092 11.40 -1.12 45.06
CA CYS A 1092 12.10 -0.87 43.80
C CYS A 1092 12.73 0.53 43.71
N ASP A 1093 13.53 0.74 42.67
CA ASP A 1093 14.13 2.04 42.32
C ASP A 1093 13.41 2.72 41.14
N GLY A 1094 12.56 1.99 40.43
CA GLY A 1094 11.78 2.51 39.31
C GLY A 1094 10.65 1.59 38.87
N PHE A 1095 9.69 2.16 38.18
CA PHE A 1095 8.65 1.43 37.46
C PHE A 1095 8.84 1.57 35.96
N SER A 1096 8.54 0.52 35.20
CA SER A 1096 8.34 0.61 33.75
C SER A 1096 6.95 0.15 33.40
N ILE A 1097 6.12 1.05 32.90
CA ILE A 1097 4.74 0.73 32.51
C ILE A 1097 4.78 -0.19 31.29
N GLY A 1098 4.25 -1.39 31.45
CA GLY A 1098 3.96 -2.31 30.35
C GLY A 1098 2.57 -2.03 29.82
N SER A 1099 2.43 -1.03 28.95
CA SER A 1099 1.12 -0.48 28.56
C SER A 1099 0.21 -1.50 27.88
N ASN A 1100 0.79 -2.47 27.16
CA ASN A 1100 0.06 -3.59 26.56
C ASN A 1100 -0.64 -4.47 27.61
N ASP A 1101 0.12 -5.07 28.52
CA ASP A 1101 -0.40 -5.98 29.54
C ASP A 1101 -1.28 -5.23 30.56
N LEU A 1102 -0.92 -3.98 30.88
CA LEU A 1102 -1.77 -3.11 31.70
C LEU A 1102 -3.13 -2.87 31.05
N THR A 1103 -3.17 -2.59 29.75
CA THR A 1103 -4.43 -2.39 29.01
C THR A 1103 -5.27 -3.66 28.98
N GLN A 1104 -4.63 -4.82 28.72
CA GLN A 1104 -5.32 -6.12 28.75
C GLN A 1104 -5.99 -6.39 30.10
N LEU A 1105 -5.27 -6.17 31.20
CA LEU A 1105 -5.78 -6.48 32.54
C LEU A 1105 -6.73 -5.42 33.11
N VAL A 1106 -6.57 -4.15 32.75
CA VAL A 1106 -7.50 -3.07 33.15
C VAL A 1106 -8.83 -3.17 32.42
N LEU A 1107 -8.81 -3.49 31.11
CA LEU A 1107 -10.01 -3.57 30.28
C LEU A 1107 -10.62 -4.99 30.24
N GLY A 1108 -9.91 -6.01 30.70
CA GLY A 1108 -10.36 -7.40 30.67
C GLY A 1108 -10.41 -7.97 29.25
N THR A 1109 -9.40 -7.66 28.43
CA THR A 1109 -9.30 -8.07 27.02
C THR A 1109 -8.02 -8.86 26.75
N ASP A 1110 -8.11 -9.80 25.81
CA ASP A 1110 -6.94 -10.47 25.24
C ASP A 1110 -6.69 -9.89 23.84
N ARG A 1111 -5.51 -9.33 23.62
CA ARG A 1111 -5.16 -8.72 22.31
C ARG A 1111 -5.09 -9.76 21.19
N ASP A 1112 -4.83 -11.02 21.52
CA ASP A 1112 -4.72 -12.11 20.55
C ASP A 1112 -6.13 -12.59 20.12
N SER A 1113 -7.19 -12.15 20.82
CA SER A 1113 -8.58 -12.37 20.46
C SER A 1113 -9.03 -11.39 19.37
N GLN A 1114 -9.24 -11.90 18.16
CA GLN A 1114 -9.71 -11.10 17.01
C GLN A 1114 -11.18 -10.67 17.11
N ILE A 1115 -11.94 -11.21 18.07
CA ILE A 1115 -13.39 -11.00 18.18
C ILE A 1115 -13.69 -9.59 18.71
N LEU A 1116 -13.02 -9.15 19.78
CA LEU A 1116 -13.30 -7.85 20.41
C LEU A 1116 -12.94 -6.67 19.48
N PRO A 1117 -11.76 -6.63 18.82
CA PRO A 1117 -11.45 -5.59 17.84
C PRO A 1117 -12.36 -5.61 16.61
N ALA A 1118 -12.91 -6.78 16.23
CA ALA A 1118 -13.88 -6.89 15.13
C ALA A 1118 -15.26 -6.33 15.50
N ILE A 1119 -15.63 -6.33 16.79
CA ILE A 1119 -16.84 -5.64 17.27
C ILE A 1119 -16.58 -4.13 17.29
N ASP A 1120 -15.48 -3.70 17.91
CA ASP A 1120 -15.06 -2.29 17.93
C ASP A 1120 -13.56 -2.20 18.26
N SER A 1121 -12.80 -1.42 17.49
CA SER A 1121 -11.36 -1.27 17.73
C SER A 1121 -11.03 -0.64 19.09
N ARG A 1122 -12.00 0.01 19.75
CA ARG A 1122 -11.83 0.60 21.10
C ARG A 1122 -11.77 -0.43 22.24
N TYR A 1123 -12.12 -1.70 22.01
CA TYR A 1123 -11.99 -2.73 23.05
C TYR A 1123 -10.53 -3.00 23.46
N PHE A 1124 -9.56 -2.60 22.62
CA PHE A 1124 -8.15 -2.55 22.98
C PHE A 1124 -7.56 -1.20 22.54
N ASP A 1125 -7.58 -0.20 23.44
CA ASP A 1125 -6.97 1.11 23.20
C ASP A 1125 -6.20 1.56 24.46
N GLU A 1126 -4.88 1.68 24.34
CA GLU A 1126 -3.99 2.14 25.42
C GLU A 1126 -4.27 3.59 25.84
N ARG A 1127 -5.03 4.35 25.03
CA ARG A 1127 -5.46 5.72 25.32
C ARG A 1127 -6.77 5.78 26.10
N ASP A 1128 -7.38 4.63 26.41
CA ASP A 1128 -8.63 4.56 27.16
C ASP A 1128 -8.51 5.35 28.49
N PRO A 1129 -9.54 6.12 28.89
CA PRO A 1129 -9.50 6.90 30.12
C PRO A 1129 -9.16 6.08 31.37
N ALA A 1130 -9.54 4.80 31.48
CA ALA A 1130 -9.19 3.96 32.61
C ALA A 1130 -7.68 3.68 32.66
N VAL A 1131 -7.08 3.39 31.51
CA VAL A 1131 -5.62 3.15 31.37
C VAL A 1131 -4.84 4.43 31.64
N LYS A 1132 -5.27 5.57 31.08
CA LYS A 1132 -4.65 6.88 31.35
C LYS A 1132 -4.72 7.25 32.83
N ARG A 1133 -5.86 7.02 33.50
CA ARG A 1133 -5.99 7.27 34.95
C ARG A 1133 -5.04 6.39 35.75
N ALA A 1134 -4.93 5.11 35.42
CA ALA A 1134 -4.01 4.17 36.06
C ALA A 1134 -2.54 4.63 35.91
N ILE A 1135 -2.13 5.03 34.70
CA ILE A 1135 -0.79 5.54 34.43
C ILE A 1135 -0.50 6.83 35.21
N ALA A 1136 -1.42 7.80 35.17
CA ALA A 1136 -1.25 9.06 35.89
C ALA A 1136 -1.18 8.86 37.41
N HIS A 1137 -1.95 7.91 37.95
CA HIS A 1137 -1.88 7.52 39.35
C HIS A 1137 -0.50 7.01 39.73
N LEU A 1138 0.01 6.05 38.97
CA LEU A 1138 1.31 5.43 39.21
C LEU A 1138 2.42 6.49 39.18
N ILE A 1139 2.44 7.33 38.13
CA ILE A 1139 3.45 8.39 38.00
C ILE A 1139 3.44 9.28 39.24
N LYS A 1140 2.25 9.75 39.65
CA LYS A 1140 2.08 10.61 40.81
C LYS A 1140 2.58 9.94 42.11
N VAL A 1141 2.07 8.75 42.43
CA VAL A 1141 2.37 8.06 43.70
C VAL A 1141 3.84 7.63 43.76
N ALA A 1142 4.42 7.18 42.65
CA ALA A 1142 5.83 6.84 42.57
C ALA A 1142 6.73 8.07 42.83
N HIS A 1143 6.41 9.21 42.21
CA HIS A 1143 7.15 10.46 42.45
C HIS A 1143 7.03 10.97 43.87
N GLU A 1144 5.86 10.85 44.51
CA GLU A 1144 5.67 11.17 45.93
C GLU A 1144 6.56 10.31 46.85
N ASN A 1145 6.97 9.11 46.39
CA ASN A 1145 7.89 8.21 47.08
C ASN A 1145 9.33 8.27 46.55
N GLY A 1146 9.65 9.19 45.63
CA GLY A 1146 11.00 9.37 45.07
C GLY A 1146 11.44 8.27 44.09
N VAL A 1147 10.50 7.56 43.48
CA VAL A 1147 10.74 6.47 42.52
C VAL A 1147 10.47 6.94 41.09
N THR A 1148 11.37 6.59 40.16
CA THR A 1148 11.25 7.01 38.74
C THR A 1148 10.24 6.16 37.98
N VAL A 1149 9.56 6.73 36.99
CA VAL A 1149 8.61 6.02 36.13
C VAL A 1149 8.98 6.16 34.66
N SER A 1150 9.11 5.02 34.01
CA SER A 1150 9.28 4.86 32.57
C SER A 1150 8.03 4.21 31.96
N ILE A 1151 7.90 4.28 30.64
CA ILE A 1151 6.94 3.47 29.87
C ILE A 1151 7.67 2.73 28.76
N CYS A 1152 7.24 1.49 28.49
CA CYS A 1152 7.69 0.69 27.37
C CYS A 1152 6.49 0.21 26.56
N GLY A 1153 6.53 0.40 25.24
CA GLY A 1153 5.40 0.10 24.35
C GLY A 1153 5.43 0.96 23.10
N GLN A 1154 4.57 0.66 22.14
CA GLN A 1154 4.49 1.42 20.88
C GLN A 1154 3.59 2.65 20.98
N ALA A 1155 2.64 2.71 21.94
CA ALA A 1155 1.71 3.83 22.08
C ALA A 1155 2.36 5.23 22.02
N PRO A 1156 3.47 5.53 22.75
CA PRO A 1156 4.09 6.85 22.69
C PRO A 1156 4.63 7.21 21.30
N SER A 1157 5.09 6.22 20.53
CA SER A 1157 5.57 6.43 19.16
C SER A 1157 4.47 6.56 18.11
N VAL A 1158 3.30 5.97 18.36
CA VAL A 1158 2.17 5.94 17.42
C VAL A 1158 1.23 7.13 17.65
N TYR A 1159 1.03 7.54 18.91
CA TYR A 1159 0.02 8.53 19.32
C TYR A 1159 0.69 9.76 19.97
N PRO A 1160 0.92 10.86 19.21
CA PRO A 1160 1.54 12.07 19.75
C PRO A 1160 0.79 12.67 20.94
N GLU A 1161 -0.54 12.56 20.97
CA GLU A 1161 -1.39 13.02 22.07
C GLU A 1161 -1.17 12.21 23.36
N PHE A 1162 -0.82 10.94 23.23
CA PHE A 1162 -0.48 10.09 24.37
C PHE A 1162 0.89 10.46 24.94
N THR A 1163 1.86 10.76 24.07
CA THR A 1163 3.17 11.30 24.48
C THR A 1163 3.04 12.66 25.17
N GLU A 1164 2.21 13.57 24.66
CA GLU A 1164 1.92 14.83 25.35
C GLU A 1164 1.31 14.61 26.73
N PHE A 1165 0.36 13.67 26.85
CA PHE A 1165 -0.21 13.28 28.15
C PHE A 1165 0.86 12.77 29.13
N LEU A 1166 1.75 11.87 28.70
CA LEU A 1166 2.81 11.31 29.54
C LEU A 1166 3.80 12.38 30.02
N VAL A 1167 4.25 13.26 29.11
CA VAL A 1167 5.18 14.36 29.43
C VAL A 1167 4.51 15.35 30.39
N ARG A 1168 3.23 15.67 30.20
CA ARG A 1168 2.47 16.55 31.12
C ARG A 1168 2.23 15.92 32.49
N CYS A 1169 2.06 14.60 32.56
CA CYS A 1169 2.02 13.86 33.83
C CYS A 1169 3.38 13.82 34.54
N GLY A 1170 4.47 14.17 33.85
CA GLY A 1170 5.81 14.27 34.42
C GLY A 1170 6.65 13.00 34.28
N ILE A 1171 6.36 12.11 33.33
CA ILE A 1171 7.12 10.85 33.16
C ILE A 1171 8.64 11.09 33.03
N ASP A 1172 9.45 10.25 33.67
CA ASP A 1172 10.91 10.40 33.69
C ASP A 1172 11.56 9.95 32.39
N SER A 1173 11.04 8.86 31.79
CA SER A 1173 11.57 8.32 30.54
C SER A 1173 10.53 7.62 29.67
N ILE A 1174 10.75 7.63 28.35
CA ILE A 1174 9.92 6.95 27.36
C ILE A 1174 10.81 6.03 26.54
N SER A 1175 10.51 4.73 26.52
CA SER A 1175 11.27 3.71 25.81
C SER A 1175 10.57 3.26 24.54
N VAL A 1176 11.15 3.56 23.37
CA VAL A 1176 10.57 3.32 22.03
C VAL A 1176 11.45 2.44 21.16
N ASN A 1177 10.93 1.98 20.02
CA ASN A 1177 11.71 1.22 19.05
C ASN A 1177 12.79 2.10 18.38
N PRO A 1178 13.90 1.52 17.88
CA PRO A 1178 15.02 2.27 17.31
C PRO A 1178 14.64 3.27 16.20
N ASP A 1179 13.73 2.87 15.32
CA ASP A 1179 13.29 3.63 14.13
C ASP A 1179 12.59 4.96 14.46
N VAL A 1180 12.05 5.09 15.67
CA VAL A 1180 11.26 6.25 16.11
C VAL A 1180 11.93 7.08 17.21
N VAL A 1181 13.15 6.74 17.62
CA VAL A 1181 13.92 7.46 18.68
C VAL A 1181 14.04 8.95 18.35
N VAL A 1182 14.55 9.29 17.16
CA VAL A 1182 14.80 10.68 16.74
C VAL A 1182 13.50 11.48 16.70
N ARG A 1183 12.44 10.89 16.14
CA ARG A 1183 11.12 11.52 16.04
C ARG A 1183 10.50 11.76 17.42
N THR A 1184 10.56 10.76 18.30
CA THR A 1184 10.02 10.84 19.67
C THR A 1184 10.76 11.92 20.47
N ARG A 1185 12.09 12.02 20.33
CA ARG A 1185 12.87 13.08 20.99
C ARG A 1185 12.48 14.49 20.55
N LYS A 1186 12.32 14.70 19.24
CA LYS A 1186 11.85 15.99 18.69
C LYS A 1186 10.44 16.33 19.17
N LEU A 1187 9.56 15.33 19.24
CA LEU A 1187 8.20 15.51 19.74
C LEU A 1187 8.21 15.93 21.22
N VAL A 1188 8.92 15.20 22.08
CA VAL A 1188 9.06 15.53 23.50
C VAL A 1188 9.65 16.93 23.71
N ALA A 1189 10.71 17.29 22.96
CA ALA A 1189 11.28 18.64 23.02
C ALA A 1189 10.26 19.73 22.67
N SER A 1190 9.44 19.50 21.65
CA SER A 1190 8.42 20.49 21.26
C SER A 1190 7.29 20.60 22.29
N ILE A 1191 6.91 19.50 22.95
CA ILE A 1191 5.93 19.49 24.05
C ILE A 1191 6.48 20.20 25.28
N GLU A 1192 7.72 19.94 25.69
CA GLU A 1192 8.35 20.63 26.82
C GLU A 1192 8.48 22.12 26.57
N GLN A 1193 8.88 22.51 25.34
CA GLN A 1193 8.92 23.92 24.94
C GLN A 1193 7.53 24.56 25.01
N LYS A 1194 6.48 23.85 24.56
CA LYS A 1194 5.09 24.29 24.66
C LYS A 1194 4.68 24.50 26.13
N ILE A 1195 5.02 23.58 27.03
CA ILE A 1195 4.74 23.69 28.48
C ILE A 1195 5.45 24.92 29.08
N LEU A 1196 6.70 25.17 28.70
CA LEU A 1196 7.46 26.34 29.17
C LEU A 1196 6.82 27.66 28.70
N LEU A 1197 6.40 27.73 27.43
CA LEU A 1197 5.73 28.90 26.86
C LEU A 1197 4.36 29.15 27.51
N GLU A 1198 3.59 28.10 27.78
CA GLU A 1198 2.32 28.16 28.52
C GLU A 1198 2.54 28.75 29.92
N ARG A 1199 3.53 28.24 30.69
CA ARG A 1199 3.87 28.77 32.01
C ARG A 1199 4.35 30.21 31.99
N LEU A 1200 5.12 30.61 30.98
CA LEU A 1200 5.54 32.00 30.80
C LEU A 1200 4.37 32.93 30.50
N ALA A 1201 3.40 32.48 29.69
CA ALA A 1201 2.18 33.22 29.43
C ALA A 1201 1.34 33.40 30.72
N GLU A 1202 1.16 32.32 31.49
CA GLU A 1202 0.47 32.37 32.79
C GLU A 1202 1.16 33.30 33.78
N ALA A 1203 2.50 33.24 33.88
CA ALA A 1203 3.28 34.13 34.75
C ALA A 1203 3.16 35.61 34.33
N ARG A 1204 3.14 35.88 33.02
CA ARG A 1204 2.96 37.25 32.49
C ARG A 1204 1.58 37.80 32.82
N ASP A 1205 0.54 36.97 32.69
CA ASP A 1205 -0.84 37.37 33.01
C ASP A 1205 -1.03 37.55 34.52
N TRP A 1206 -0.37 36.73 35.34
CA TRP A 1206 -0.29 36.91 36.80
C TRP A 1206 0.34 38.24 37.20
N MET A 1207 1.51 38.58 36.62
CA MET A 1207 2.19 39.86 36.88
C MET A 1207 1.32 41.07 36.47
N ARG A 1208 0.60 40.98 35.35
CA ARG A 1208 -0.34 42.02 34.91
C ARG A 1208 -1.53 42.20 35.85
N SER A 1209 -1.89 41.15 36.60
CA SER A 1209 -2.96 41.21 37.61
C SER A 1209 -2.50 41.71 39.00
N SER A 1210 -1.29 42.26 39.13
CA SER A 1210 -0.73 42.76 40.40
C SER A 1210 -0.68 41.71 41.52
N GLY A 1211 -0.59 40.43 41.17
CA GLY A 1211 -0.53 39.32 42.13
C GLY A 1211 -1.85 38.99 42.84
N SER A 1212 -2.98 39.55 42.42
CA SER A 1212 -4.26 39.39 43.12
C SER A 1212 -4.97 38.06 42.85
N LYS A 1213 -4.57 37.31 41.82
CA LYS A 1213 -5.07 35.95 41.54
C LYS A 1213 -3.94 34.96 41.73
N PRO A 1214 -4.13 33.78 42.36
CA PRO A 1214 -3.12 32.74 42.32
C PRO A 1214 -2.87 32.30 40.87
N LEU A 1215 -1.63 31.92 40.53
CA LEU A 1215 -1.34 31.21 39.29
C LEU A 1215 -2.35 30.06 39.15
N SER A 1216 -3.09 30.03 38.05
CA SER A 1216 -4.03 28.94 37.80
C SER A 1216 -3.25 27.62 37.84
N LYS A 1217 -3.77 26.62 38.55
CA LYS A 1217 -3.28 25.25 38.39
C LYS A 1217 -3.33 24.89 36.89
N PRO A 1218 -2.43 24.01 36.41
CA PRO A 1218 -2.49 23.51 35.03
C PRO A 1218 -3.94 23.15 34.66
N LYS A 1219 -4.37 23.51 33.45
CA LYS A 1219 -5.75 23.25 32.98
C LYS A 1219 -6.19 21.83 33.39
N GLU A 1220 -7.37 21.74 34.02
CA GLU A 1220 -7.94 20.50 34.59
C GLU A 1220 -8.02 19.31 33.61
N GLU A 1221 -7.92 19.54 32.29
CA GLU A 1221 -7.94 18.49 31.26
C GLU A 1221 -6.86 17.40 31.43
N PHE A 1222 -5.71 17.73 32.02
CA PHE A 1222 -4.59 16.80 32.17
C PHE A 1222 -4.45 16.23 33.58
N THR A 1223 -5.31 16.63 34.52
CA THR A 1223 -5.33 16.07 35.87
C THR A 1223 -6.54 15.13 35.97
N PRO A 1224 -6.35 13.81 36.05
CA PRO A 1224 -7.50 12.91 36.12
C PRO A 1224 -8.35 13.21 37.35
N ARG A 1225 -9.65 13.49 37.13
CA ARG A 1225 -10.64 13.51 38.21
C ARG A 1225 -10.81 12.09 38.73
N TRP A 1226 -10.42 11.88 39.97
CA TRP A 1226 -10.65 10.67 40.74
C TRP A 1226 -12.11 10.53 41.09
#